data_AF-A0A946KBD0-F1
#
_entry.id   AF-A0A946KBD0-F1
#
_cell.length_a   1.000
_cell.length_b   1.000
_cell.length_c   1.000
_cell.angle_alpha   90.00
_cell.angle_beta   90.00
_cell.angle_gamma   90.00
#
_symmetry.space_group_name_H-M   'P 1'
#
loop_
_entity.id
_entity.type
_entity.pdbx_description
1 polymer ?
#
loop_
_entity_poly.entity_id
_entity_poly.type
_entity_poly.pdbx_seq_one_letter_code
_entity_poly.pdbx_strand_id
1 'polypeptide(L)'
;MPNSFQSAAEKPNSFALLLGYLNFSAGAIDVSAWRAINDIYAQFEPCSAHSEIVEQATTAEKVADALREGLNHLHQTDPAFRNVDQAKGVVRIVFEQVLPAYREFHRDLLEHQAVGAIERPFFLMSIFQAVLATGGPWEGEDDNVVKKVLYKINDYMGWRPVAVLENGQLSEPYRHERVRPLPIYIRGVGAAHGHFSRLVDQAVQILEEAPKELLGQADFDLDLLSELAIDPRAFDFLHPAASRPNYLFGLWDPACIDDEGYYRRLVIQQATLEGILSWSAESHPGVPVEQLQQESAAVLAGVMLMASGLSGRGPGAMQSGMSLTDLLPRIAAYRDNFYRWLITRLPGEHRLRLEAEAQSLQQPFGGVRRHINMLLADRRARQVGSVTLASVLARLGRIDAAERLVGLVPAASARMLARITSRIVIAQGMCRRGDNNSLQKAVEMLSEAKNLLMRGIHCGALVDPWNILGFAGQFPLHEPGGEALPDSRVDDLIGSVGNLLECACLTWQRSCLESNENIAKKASGLVEELASWWDQYATTSVGGIPHLSGIEMVQSAREVVTVLEERRTTAPLPLPPTFWRDAVADFSSARTHAAAADALLQEKDFDAAMGLLVHWITLLEGDEIDHSGNSWLVAAHRWLRSALTDLSASGCNRVRRFLELVEANTAGLTEMIDIAASGQEPRSRDESGAALSDETDDDQIGTDESVASAYESMVWQDSTDDGTDGGMLDVDLPTGASNPVVAVEEAADFLTGVIVMFRQTIVTGCLDAAAGRIETSVVEIDSLRGWRQTLRRLRRAMVRAAMHIISRDQQQPPGMTVAEFDRLRWQRDIAAERLVEAALQTGETIWMLSARIAIAQGVVRKTNRSDDEASLLSSKIIPKPAVGKLLAAVFVDDQPIIHQQMERIRHHLRGKTVLYVPLARGGRADRVFAARMRERLLERLVAVLPRRGLVEETIGLVRLAKKLESRRPPGAASVSEFDRVFESATTALVGRIVASAPIAGPSEAEPSSVVTTQRILDGLAILIPKLLETWTTHARQLRLSVLERVRDDKSFQFVKEFIKHYGDGLFTQHLLTPSSLRSILRGGVRPYLERLIKQDAVGTDWRTSDTDEAGGSNQAGPVKLIEAINAGEI
;
A
#
# COMPACT_ATOMS: atom_id res chain seq x y z
N MET A 1 -22.82 40.32 -66.60
CA MET A 1 -24.25 40.16 -66.29
C MET A 1 -24.36 39.20 -65.12
N PRO A 2 -25.01 39.57 -64.01
CA PRO A 2 -25.20 38.67 -62.88
C PRO A 2 -26.46 37.82 -63.08
N ASN A 3 -26.34 36.51 -62.86
CA ASN A 3 -27.49 35.64 -62.61
C ASN A 3 -27.52 35.30 -61.12
N SER A 4 -28.74 35.25 -60.58
CA SER A 4 -29.10 35.00 -59.20
C SER A 4 -28.40 33.80 -58.55
N PHE A 5 -27.84 34.02 -57.35
CA PHE A 5 -27.85 32.99 -56.30
C PHE A 5 -29.02 33.25 -55.35
N GLN A 6 -29.64 32.18 -54.88
CA GLN A 6 -30.82 32.22 -54.00
C GLN A 6 -30.45 32.77 -52.61
N SER A 7 -31.41 33.41 -51.96
CA SER A 7 -31.24 34.01 -50.64
C SER A 7 -30.89 32.97 -49.57
N ALA A 8 -29.77 33.17 -48.88
CA ALA A 8 -29.56 32.54 -47.58
C ALA A 8 -30.64 33.05 -46.62
N ALA A 9 -31.33 32.13 -45.94
CA ALA A 9 -32.26 32.50 -44.88
C ALA A 9 -31.50 33.22 -43.76
N GLU A 10 -32.04 34.33 -43.27
CA GLU A 10 -31.44 35.10 -42.17
C GLU A 10 -31.33 34.20 -40.93
N LYS A 11 -30.09 33.90 -40.51
CA LYS A 11 -29.88 33.21 -39.22
C LYS A 11 -30.38 34.13 -38.10
N PRO A 12 -31.21 33.64 -37.16
CA PRO A 12 -31.62 34.46 -36.02
C PRO A 12 -30.40 34.84 -35.19
N ASN A 13 -30.42 36.05 -34.62
CA ASN A 13 -29.33 36.54 -33.79
C ASN A 13 -29.23 35.74 -32.49
N SER A 14 -28.21 34.89 -32.35
CA SER A 14 -28.01 34.01 -31.18
C SER A 14 -27.98 34.78 -29.85
N PHE A 15 -27.42 36.01 -29.83
CA PHE A 15 -27.49 36.86 -28.62
C PHE A 15 -28.92 37.23 -28.24
N ALA A 16 -29.78 37.56 -29.22
CA ALA A 16 -31.18 37.91 -28.95
C ALA A 16 -32.00 36.70 -28.47
N LEU A 17 -31.75 35.51 -29.01
CA LEU A 17 -32.39 34.27 -28.54
C LEU A 17 -32.01 33.95 -27.08
N LEU A 18 -30.72 33.97 -26.75
CA LEU A 18 -30.27 33.67 -25.40
C LEU A 18 -30.71 34.74 -24.39
N LEU A 19 -30.56 36.02 -24.71
CA LEU A 19 -30.97 37.11 -23.82
C LEU A 19 -32.49 37.17 -23.65
N GLY A 20 -33.27 36.85 -24.70
CA GLY A 20 -34.72 36.70 -24.61
C GLY A 20 -35.11 35.56 -23.67
N TYR A 21 -34.48 34.40 -23.80
CA TYR A 21 -34.66 33.29 -22.87
C TYR A 21 -34.34 33.70 -21.42
N LEU A 22 -33.19 34.35 -21.18
CA LEU A 22 -32.81 34.79 -19.84
C LEU A 22 -33.80 35.82 -19.24
N ASN A 23 -34.47 36.62 -20.09
CA ASN A 23 -35.40 37.66 -19.64
C ASN A 23 -36.84 37.18 -19.40
N PHE A 24 -37.29 36.13 -20.10
CA PHE A 24 -38.69 35.71 -20.12
C PHE A 24 -38.94 34.27 -19.64
N SER A 25 -37.91 33.43 -19.54
CA SER A 25 -38.04 32.04 -19.09
C SER A 25 -38.08 31.93 -17.56
N ALA A 26 -38.78 30.90 -17.07
CA ALA A 26 -38.72 30.44 -15.68
C ALA A 26 -37.70 29.29 -15.47
N GLY A 27 -36.81 29.05 -16.45
CA GLY A 27 -35.76 28.02 -16.38
C GLY A 27 -36.10 26.68 -17.04
N ALA A 28 -37.19 26.59 -17.81
CA ALA A 28 -37.52 25.40 -18.61
C ALA A 28 -36.49 25.17 -19.74
N ILE A 29 -36.36 23.94 -20.25
CA ILE A 29 -35.42 23.66 -21.36
C ILE A 29 -35.92 24.25 -22.69
N ASP A 30 -35.07 25.06 -23.33
CA ASP A 30 -35.30 25.63 -24.66
C ASP A 30 -34.11 25.31 -25.56
N VAL A 31 -34.32 24.40 -26.52
CA VAL A 31 -33.29 23.94 -27.46
C VAL A 31 -32.69 25.10 -28.26
N SER A 32 -33.45 26.16 -28.54
CA SER A 32 -32.94 27.32 -29.30
C SER A 32 -31.96 28.16 -28.47
N ALA A 33 -32.23 28.36 -27.17
CA ALA A 33 -31.33 29.05 -26.25
C ALA A 33 -30.04 28.24 -25.97
N TRP A 34 -30.16 26.92 -25.83
CA TRP A 34 -29.01 26.02 -25.67
C TRP A 34 -28.11 25.97 -26.92
N ARG A 35 -28.66 26.01 -28.13
CA ARG A 35 -27.88 26.18 -29.36
C ARG A 35 -27.24 27.58 -29.43
N ALA A 36 -27.98 28.62 -29.03
CA ALA A 36 -27.50 29.99 -29.09
C ALA A 36 -26.27 30.26 -28.22
N ILE A 37 -26.18 29.71 -27.00
CA ILE A 37 -24.95 29.81 -26.19
C ILE A 37 -23.77 29.04 -26.82
N ASN A 38 -24.04 27.93 -27.52
CA ASN A 38 -23.04 27.17 -28.27
C ASN A 38 -22.47 28.01 -29.44
N ASP A 39 -23.35 28.63 -30.23
CA ASP A 39 -22.99 29.52 -31.33
C ASP A 39 -22.19 30.75 -30.87
N ILE A 40 -22.48 31.26 -29.66
CA ILE A 40 -21.74 32.38 -29.06
C ILE A 40 -20.31 31.94 -28.68
N TYR A 41 -20.13 30.76 -28.08
CA TYR A 41 -18.79 30.22 -27.83
C TYR A 41 -17.99 29.99 -29.13
N ALA A 42 -18.65 29.50 -30.18
CA ALA A 42 -18.03 29.31 -31.50
C ALA A 42 -17.54 30.60 -32.17
N GLN A 43 -18.05 31.78 -31.78
CA GLN A 43 -17.56 33.08 -32.25
C GLN A 43 -16.25 33.50 -31.57
N PHE A 44 -16.04 33.12 -30.30
CA PHE A 44 -14.83 33.43 -29.54
C PHE A 44 -13.72 32.38 -29.69
N GLU A 45 -14.10 31.12 -29.89
CA GLU A 45 -13.21 29.96 -30.08
C GLU A 45 -13.46 29.32 -31.46
N PRO A 46 -13.15 30.02 -32.57
CA PRO A 46 -13.42 29.51 -33.91
C PRO A 46 -12.56 28.27 -34.23
N CYS A 47 -13.13 27.37 -35.03
CA CYS A 47 -12.49 26.14 -35.45
C CYS A 47 -11.27 26.40 -36.35
N SER A 48 -10.16 25.71 -36.09
CA SER A 48 -8.90 25.89 -36.82
C SER A 48 -8.94 25.27 -38.24
N ALA A 49 -7.92 25.54 -39.05
CA ALA A 49 -7.77 24.92 -40.38
C ALA A 49 -7.68 23.38 -40.35
N HIS A 50 -7.32 22.78 -39.21
CA HIS A 50 -7.29 21.33 -38.99
C HIS A 50 -8.57 20.80 -38.32
N SER A 51 -9.61 21.63 -38.22
CA SER A 51 -10.85 21.35 -37.49
C SER A 51 -10.68 21.15 -35.99
N GLU A 52 -9.68 21.78 -35.37
CA GLU A 52 -9.44 21.75 -33.92
C GLU A 52 -9.99 23.01 -33.26
N ILE A 53 -10.57 22.87 -32.07
CA ILE A 53 -11.04 23.99 -31.24
C ILE A 53 -10.07 24.17 -30.08
N VAL A 54 -9.46 25.35 -29.98
CA VAL A 54 -8.54 25.70 -28.89
C VAL A 54 -9.29 26.54 -27.86
N GLU A 55 -9.54 25.95 -26.71
CA GLU A 55 -10.27 26.58 -25.61
C GLU A 55 -9.41 27.64 -24.90
N GLN A 56 -10.02 28.75 -24.45
CA GLN A 56 -9.31 29.86 -23.81
C GLN A 56 -9.85 30.14 -22.41
N ALA A 57 -8.94 30.36 -21.46
CA ALA A 57 -9.26 30.64 -20.05
C ALA A 57 -10.19 31.85 -19.84
N THR A 58 -10.18 32.81 -20.77
CA THR A 58 -10.96 34.07 -20.70
C THR A 58 -12.25 34.05 -21.54
N THR A 59 -12.62 32.93 -22.18
CA THR A 59 -13.82 32.87 -23.03
C THR A 59 -15.09 33.18 -22.24
N ALA A 60 -15.26 32.64 -21.03
CA ALA A 60 -16.43 32.90 -20.19
C ALA A 60 -16.59 34.39 -19.83
N GLU A 61 -15.48 35.10 -19.60
CA GLU A 61 -15.47 36.55 -19.32
C GLU A 61 -15.89 37.34 -20.56
N LYS A 62 -15.32 37.03 -21.74
CA LYS A 62 -15.71 37.64 -23.02
C LYS A 62 -17.18 37.42 -23.36
N VAL A 63 -17.71 36.22 -23.06
CA VAL A 63 -19.13 35.89 -23.24
C VAL A 63 -19.99 36.70 -22.26
N ALA A 64 -19.58 36.86 -20.99
CA ALA A 64 -20.28 37.72 -20.04
C ALA A 64 -20.37 39.17 -20.52
N ASP A 65 -19.26 39.73 -20.99
CA ASP A 65 -19.22 41.11 -21.49
C ASP A 65 -20.05 41.28 -22.77
N ALA A 66 -19.95 40.35 -23.72
CA ALA A 66 -20.78 40.39 -24.93
C ALA A 66 -22.28 40.22 -24.64
N LEU A 67 -22.66 39.47 -23.60
CA LEU A 67 -24.05 39.38 -23.14
C LEU A 67 -24.52 40.69 -22.48
N ARG A 68 -23.67 41.36 -21.69
CA ARG A 68 -23.96 42.70 -21.13
C ARG A 68 -24.13 43.74 -22.23
N GLU A 69 -23.22 43.78 -23.21
CA GLU A 69 -23.29 44.68 -24.36
C GLU A 69 -24.51 44.41 -25.24
N GLY A 70 -24.76 43.13 -25.57
CA GLY A 70 -25.93 42.70 -26.33
C GLY A 70 -27.25 43.08 -25.66
N LEU A 71 -27.34 42.93 -24.34
CA LEU A 71 -28.54 43.30 -23.57
C LEU A 71 -28.76 44.83 -23.58
N ASN A 72 -27.70 45.61 -23.41
CA ASN A 72 -27.76 47.08 -23.51
C ASN A 72 -28.19 47.54 -24.91
N HIS A 73 -27.72 46.85 -25.97
CA HIS A 73 -28.13 47.15 -27.34
C HIS A 73 -29.61 46.80 -27.60
N LEU A 74 -30.05 45.62 -27.19
CA LEU A 74 -31.45 45.19 -27.33
C LEU A 74 -32.41 46.09 -26.54
N HIS A 75 -32.05 46.51 -25.32
CA HIS A 75 -32.83 47.47 -24.54
C HIS A 75 -33.05 48.83 -25.24
N GLN A 76 -32.11 49.24 -26.11
CA GLN A 76 -32.21 50.48 -26.88
C GLN A 76 -32.93 50.32 -28.23
N THR A 77 -32.98 49.10 -28.78
CA THR A 77 -33.38 48.85 -30.19
C THR A 77 -34.68 48.05 -30.33
N ASP A 78 -35.01 47.18 -29.38
CA ASP A 78 -36.15 46.27 -29.45
C ASP A 78 -37.17 46.58 -28.33
N PRO A 79 -38.43 46.95 -28.68
CA PRO A 79 -39.50 47.19 -27.70
C PRO A 79 -39.78 46.01 -26.75
N ALA A 80 -39.47 44.77 -27.13
CA ALA A 80 -39.64 43.60 -26.27
C ALA A 80 -38.73 43.67 -25.03
N PHE A 81 -37.52 44.22 -25.16
CA PHE A 81 -36.53 44.35 -24.09
C PHE A 81 -36.69 45.65 -23.28
N ARG A 82 -37.92 46.16 -23.14
CA ARG A 82 -38.18 47.38 -22.35
C ARG A 82 -37.96 47.19 -20.84
N ASN A 83 -38.21 46.00 -20.30
CA ASN A 83 -37.73 45.59 -18.98
C ASN A 83 -36.64 44.53 -19.21
N VAL A 84 -35.46 44.73 -18.60
CA VAL A 84 -34.32 43.80 -18.66
C VAL A 84 -33.82 43.40 -17.27
N ASP A 85 -34.57 43.71 -16.22
CA ASP A 85 -34.13 43.55 -14.82
C ASP A 85 -33.79 42.09 -14.51
N GLN A 86 -34.60 41.16 -15.04
CA GLN A 86 -34.35 39.73 -14.93
C GLN A 86 -33.07 39.31 -15.67
N ALA A 87 -32.95 39.56 -16.98
CA ALA A 87 -31.76 39.16 -17.73
C ALA A 87 -30.47 39.78 -17.16
N LYS A 88 -30.52 41.05 -16.76
CA LYS A 88 -29.40 41.79 -16.15
C LYS A 88 -29.01 41.19 -14.80
N GLY A 89 -29.99 40.90 -13.94
CA GLY A 89 -29.76 40.27 -12.64
C GLY A 89 -29.21 38.85 -12.77
N VAL A 90 -29.76 38.04 -13.68
CA VAL A 90 -29.34 36.66 -13.94
C VAL A 90 -27.90 36.61 -14.48
N VAL A 91 -27.54 37.46 -15.45
CA VAL A 91 -26.16 37.55 -15.96
C VAL A 91 -25.19 37.99 -14.85
N ARG A 92 -25.57 38.97 -14.02
CA ARG A 92 -24.77 39.39 -12.84
C ARG A 92 -24.54 38.22 -11.88
N ILE A 93 -25.61 37.58 -11.41
CA ILE A 93 -25.57 36.51 -10.40
C ILE A 93 -24.73 35.32 -10.89
N VAL A 94 -24.88 34.91 -12.16
CA VAL A 94 -24.12 33.76 -12.71
C VAL A 94 -22.62 34.05 -12.75
N PHE A 95 -22.20 35.14 -13.39
CA PHE A 95 -20.78 35.39 -13.62
C PHE A 95 -20.04 35.98 -12.42
N GLU A 96 -20.69 36.82 -11.62
CA GLU A 96 -20.02 37.54 -10.52
C GLU A 96 -20.12 36.81 -9.18
N GLN A 97 -21.01 35.82 -9.03
CA GLN A 97 -21.24 35.15 -7.75
C GLN A 97 -21.30 33.62 -7.84
N VAL A 98 -22.17 33.03 -8.67
CA VAL A 98 -22.34 31.56 -8.71
C VAL A 98 -21.08 30.86 -9.20
N LEU A 99 -20.43 31.36 -10.27
CA LEU A 99 -19.18 30.77 -10.77
C LEU A 99 -18.02 30.87 -9.76
N PRO A 100 -17.71 32.03 -9.16
CA PRO A 100 -16.74 32.11 -8.06
C PRO A 100 -17.08 31.20 -6.87
N ALA A 101 -18.36 31.17 -6.45
CA ALA A 101 -18.80 30.35 -5.32
C ALA A 101 -18.71 28.84 -5.63
N TYR A 102 -18.95 28.42 -6.87
CA TYR A 102 -18.76 27.02 -7.30
C TYR A 102 -17.28 26.62 -7.23
N ARG A 103 -16.38 27.48 -7.71
CA ARG A 103 -14.93 27.24 -7.62
C ARG A 103 -14.44 27.17 -6.16
N GLU A 104 -14.92 28.04 -5.28
CA GLU A 104 -14.54 28.01 -3.86
C GLU A 104 -15.14 26.78 -3.13
N PHE A 105 -16.40 26.44 -3.42
CA PHE A 105 -17.07 25.25 -2.85
C PHE A 105 -16.35 23.95 -3.23
N HIS A 106 -15.76 23.89 -4.43
CA HIS A 106 -15.06 22.73 -4.98
C HIS A 106 -13.53 22.85 -5.00
N ARG A 107 -12.95 23.84 -4.30
CA ARG A 107 -11.53 24.20 -4.41
C ARG A 107 -10.54 23.06 -4.15
N ASP A 108 -10.89 22.11 -3.26
CA ASP A 108 -10.03 20.96 -2.92
C ASP A 108 -10.15 19.84 -3.98
N LEU A 109 -11.37 19.60 -4.46
CA LEU A 109 -11.74 18.53 -5.38
C LEU A 109 -11.32 18.84 -6.83
N LEU A 110 -11.63 20.07 -7.28
CA LEU A 110 -11.40 20.55 -8.64
C LEU A 110 -10.13 21.42 -8.78
N GLU A 111 -9.25 21.44 -7.78
CA GLU A 111 -7.97 22.18 -7.79
C GLU A 111 -7.10 21.92 -9.03
N HIS A 112 -7.23 20.74 -9.62
CA HIS A 112 -6.49 20.28 -10.78
C HIS A 112 -7.04 20.80 -12.13
N GLN A 113 -8.25 21.37 -12.14
CA GLN A 113 -8.89 21.88 -13.35
C GLN A 113 -8.28 23.22 -13.75
N ALA A 114 -7.99 23.39 -15.04
CA ALA A 114 -7.49 24.65 -15.55
C ALA A 114 -8.58 25.75 -15.52
N VAL A 115 -8.15 27.00 -15.36
CA VAL A 115 -9.05 28.16 -15.46
C VAL A 115 -9.73 28.16 -16.83
N GLY A 116 -11.07 28.15 -16.85
CA GLY A 116 -11.88 28.10 -18.09
C GLY A 116 -12.26 26.70 -18.57
N ALA A 117 -11.71 25.62 -17.98
CA ALA A 117 -12.06 24.25 -18.35
C ALA A 117 -13.47 23.82 -17.88
N ILE A 118 -13.97 24.44 -16.81
CA ILE A 118 -15.30 24.18 -16.25
C ILE A 118 -16.36 25.06 -16.94
N GLU A 119 -16.03 26.31 -17.25
CA GLU A 119 -16.95 27.32 -17.77
C GLU A 119 -17.20 27.17 -19.29
N ARG A 120 -17.74 26.00 -19.67
CA ARG A 120 -18.13 25.61 -21.03
C ARG A 120 -19.63 25.89 -21.27
N PRO A 121 -20.11 26.02 -22.53
CA PRO A 121 -21.44 26.60 -22.83
C PRO A 121 -22.61 25.89 -22.14
N PHE A 122 -22.62 24.55 -22.15
CA PHE A 122 -23.71 23.76 -21.55
C PHE A 122 -23.66 23.71 -20.01
N PHE A 123 -22.47 23.87 -19.42
CA PHE A 123 -22.34 24.06 -17.97
C PHE A 123 -22.91 25.42 -17.55
N LEU A 124 -22.57 26.50 -18.27
CA LEU A 124 -23.19 27.81 -18.04
C LEU A 124 -24.71 27.76 -18.22
N MET A 125 -25.21 27.07 -19.24
CA MET A 125 -26.65 26.96 -19.47
C MET A 125 -27.38 26.19 -18.37
N SER A 126 -26.75 25.17 -17.80
CA SER A 126 -27.24 24.48 -16.60
C SER A 126 -27.34 25.41 -15.39
N ILE A 127 -26.35 26.31 -15.21
CA ILE A 127 -26.37 27.31 -14.14
C ILE A 127 -27.45 28.37 -14.40
N PHE A 128 -27.59 28.88 -15.63
CA PHE A 128 -28.66 29.81 -15.99
C PHE A 128 -30.04 29.22 -15.69
N GLN A 129 -30.28 27.95 -16.05
CA GLN A 129 -31.51 27.25 -15.68
C GLN A 129 -31.71 27.14 -14.17
N ALA A 130 -30.67 26.80 -13.41
CA ALA A 130 -30.76 26.68 -11.95
C ALA A 130 -31.07 28.02 -11.27
N VAL A 131 -30.47 29.13 -11.72
CA VAL A 131 -30.76 30.49 -11.24
C VAL A 131 -32.20 30.89 -11.60
N LEU A 132 -32.60 30.76 -12.86
CA LEU A 132 -33.96 31.11 -13.32
C LEU A 132 -35.04 30.32 -12.57
N ALA A 133 -34.84 29.01 -12.40
CA ALA A 133 -35.76 28.13 -11.68
C ALA A 133 -35.72 28.28 -10.14
N THR A 134 -34.78 29.05 -9.60
CA THR A 134 -34.79 29.45 -8.18
C THR A 134 -35.65 30.69 -7.94
N GLY A 135 -35.81 31.54 -8.97
CA GLY A 135 -36.61 32.75 -8.95
C GLY A 135 -35.91 33.95 -8.26
N GLY A 136 -36.47 35.14 -8.49
CA GLY A 136 -36.01 36.38 -7.86
C GLY A 136 -36.31 36.46 -6.35
N PRO A 137 -35.94 37.57 -5.67
CA PRO A 137 -35.62 38.88 -6.26
C PRO A 137 -34.26 38.94 -6.97
N TRP A 138 -34.20 39.73 -8.05
CA TRP A 138 -32.98 39.93 -8.85
C TRP A 138 -32.05 41.02 -8.29
N GLU A 139 -32.40 41.59 -7.13
CA GLU A 139 -31.62 42.55 -6.35
C GLU A 139 -31.75 42.22 -4.86
N GLY A 140 -30.62 42.12 -4.14
CA GLY A 140 -30.57 42.24 -2.68
C GLY A 140 -30.54 40.95 -1.85
N GLU A 141 -30.75 39.77 -2.43
CA GLU A 141 -30.71 38.46 -1.71
C GLU A 141 -29.80 37.40 -2.37
N ASP A 142 -28.83 37.85 -3.17
CA ASP A 142 -28.09 36.99 -4.09
C ASP A 142 -27.38 35.79 -3.37
N ASP A 143 -26.86 35.94 -2.15
CA ASP A 143 -26.26 34.85 -1.34
C ASP A 143 -27.19 33.64 -1.14
N ASN A 144 -28.49 33.90 -0.94
CA ASN A 144 -29.51 32.86 -0.73
C ASN A 144 -29.79 32.12 -2.05
N VAL A 145 -29.80 32.86 -3.17
CA VAL A 145 -29.92 32.30 -4.52
C VAL A 145 -28.71 31.43 -4.83
N VAL A 146 -27.49 31.93 -4.62
CA VAL A 146 -26.23 31.18 -4.82
C VAL A 146 -26.24 29.86 -4.04
N LYS A 147 -26.59 29.89 -2.75
CA LYS A 147 -26.63 28.67 -1.91
C LYS A 147 -27.65 27.63 -2.41
N LYS A 148 -28.86 28.07 -2.81
CA LYS A 148 -29.89 27.19 -3.40
C LYS A 148 -29.43 26.60 -4.73
N VAL A 149 -28.82 27.43 -5.59
CA VAL A 149 -28.29 27.03 -6.90
C VAL A 149 -27.18 25.99 -6.76
N LEU A 150 -26.21 26.21 -5.87
CA LEU A 150 -25.14 25.24 -5.60
C LEU A 150 -25.70 23.88 -5.13
N TYR A 151 -26.74 23.88 -4.28
CA TYR A 151 -27.39 22.63 -3.85
C TYR A 151 -28.22 21.96 -4.96
N LYS A 152 -28.70 22.71 -5.95
CA LYS A 152 -29.47 22.18 -7.08
C LYS A 152 -28.58 21.62 -8.19
N ILE A 153 -27.43 22.23 -8.47
CA ILE A 153 -26.53 21.79 -9.56
C ILE A 153 -25.57 20.67 -9.13
N ASN A 154 -25.20 20.60 -7.85
CA ASN A 154 -24.35 19.52 -7.32
C ASN A 154 -25.22 18.27 -7.07
N ASP A 155 -25.52 17.54 -8.13
CA ASP A 155 -26.47 16.43 -8.15
C ASP A 155 -25.83 15.04 -8.39
N TYR A 156 -24.57 14.98 -8.87
CA TYR A 156 -23.89 13.73 -9.22
C TYR A 156 -22.84 13.30 -8.18
N MET A 157 -22.81 11.99 -7.88
CA MET A 157 -21.87 11.35 -6.94
C MET A 157 -20.90 10.36 -7.62
N GLY A 158 -21.30 9.69 -8.70
CA GLY A 158 -20.62 8.47 -9.17
C GLY A 158 -20.85 7.27 -8.24
N TRP A 159 -19.97 6.27 -8.29
CA TRP A 159 -20.10 5.06 -7.46
C TRP A 159 -19.61 5.29 -6.03
N ARG A 160 -20.55 5.54 -5.12
CA ARG A 160 -20.33 5.71 -3.68
C ARG A 160 -21.24 4.76 -2.90
N PRO A 161 -20.72 3.62 -2.39
CA PRO A 161 -21.43 2.79 -1.42
C PRO A 161 -21.78 3.62 -0.18
N VAL A 162 -23.02 3.49 0.31
CA VAL A 162 -23.54 4.20 1.49
C VAL A 162 -23.74 3.22 2.63
N ALA A 163 -23.09 3.48 3.76
CA ALA A 163 -23.28 2.72 4.98
C ALA A 163 -24.72 2.87 5.50
N VAL A 164 -25.37 1.73 5.77
CA VAL A 164 -26.67 1.65 6.46
C VAL A 164 -26.40 1.09 7.85
N LEU A 165 -26.64 1.88 8.89
CA LEU A 165 -26.42 1.47 10.28
C LEU A 165 -27.66 0.73 10.82
N GLU A 166 -27.47 -0.13 11.84
CA GLU A 166 -28.55 -0.94 12.43
C GLU A 166 -29.71 -0.11 13.01
N ASN A 167 -29.43 1.13 13.41
CA ASN A 167 -30.43 2.09 13.88
C ASN A 167 -31.27 2.72 12.74
N GLY A 168 -31.09 2.27 11.49
CA GLY A 168 -31.77 2.77 10.30
C GLY A 168 -31.22 4.11 9.78
N GLN A 169 -30.16 4.66 10.38
CA GLN A 169 -29.50 5.87 9.88
C GLN A 169 -28.61 5.52 8.68
N LEU A 170 -28.84 6.23 7.59
CA LEU A 170 -27.96 6.24 6.42
C LEU A 170 -26.83 7.26 6.68
N SER A 171 -25.59 6.92 6.33
CA SER A 171 -24.55 7.96 6.18
C SER A 171 -24.88 8.76 4.91
N GLU A 172 -25.69 9.82 5.05
CA GLU A 172 -26.05 10.69 3.92
C GLU A 172 -24.77 11.26 3.29
N PRO A 173 -24.55 11.10 1.96
CA PRO A 173 -23.35 11.62 1.31
C PRO A 173 -23.19 13.13 1.54
N TYR A 174 -21.96 13.56 1.85
CA TYR A 174 -21.68 14.94 2.18
C TYR A 174 -21.96 15.87 1.00
N ARG A 175 -22.31 17.13 1.27
CA ARG A 175 -22.67 18.09 0.22
C ARG A 175 -21.50 18.45 -0.71
N HIS A 176 -20.25 18.33 -0.25
CA HIS A 176 -19.06 18.58 -1.07
C HIS A 176 -18.57 17.33 -1.84
N GLU A 177 -19.14 16.14 -1.61
CA GLU A 177 -18.90 14.96 -2.47
C GLU A 177 -19.62 15.09 -3.82
N ARG A 178 -20.79 15.77 -3.82
CA ARG A 178 -21.63 15.97 -5.01
C ARG A 178 -21.08 17.09 -5.90
N VAL A 179 -21.05 16.86 -7.21
CA VAL A 179 -20.59 17.82 -8.22
C VAL A 179 -21.62 17.95 -9.35
N ARG A 180 -21.62 19.06 -10.10
CA ARG A 180 -22.33 19.13 -11.39
C ARG A 180 -21.43 18.49 -12.46
N PRO A 181 -21.84 17.39 -13.12
CA PRO A 181 -21.06 16.84 -14.22
C PRO A 181 -21.14 17.80 -15.43
N LEU A 182 -20.08 17.89 -16.22
CA LEU A 182 -19.97 18.87 -17.32
C LEU A 182 -20.70 18.33 -18.57
N PRO A 183 -21.82 18.92 -19.02
CA PRO A 183 -22.56 18.35 -20.14
C PRO A 183 -21.81 18.59 -21.46
N ILE A 184 -21.62 17.52 -22.23
CA ILE A 184 -20.93 17.53 -23.54
C ILE A 184 -21.84 17.17 -24.71
N TYR A 185 -23.03 16.63 -24.45
CA TYR A 185 -24.11 16.53 -25.44
C TYR A 185 -25.46 16.60 -24.73
N ILE A 186 -26.42 17.27 -25.38
CA ILE A 186 -27.81 17.37 -24.93
C ILE A 186 -28.73 17.00 -26.09
N ARG A 187 -29.71 16.13 -25.81
CA ARG A 187 -30.64 15.64 -26.83
C ARG A 187 -31.38 16.80 -27.52
N GLY A 188 -31.38 16.77 -28.85
CA GLY A 188 -31.96 17.83 -29.68
C GLY A 188 -31.09 19.08 -29.84
N VAL A 189 -30.08 19.31 -28.99
CA VAL A 189 -29.13 20.43 -29.13
C VAL A 189 -27.93 20.02 -29.99
N GLY A 190 -27.32 18.86 -29.70
CA GLY A 190 -26.05 18.38 -30.27
C GLY A 190 -24.92 18.39 -29.25
N ALA A 191 -23.65 18.23 -29.67
CA ALA A 191 -22.51 18.34 -28.77
C ALA A 191 -22.19 19.79 -28.34
N ALA A 192 -21.57 19.92 -27.18
CA ALA A 192 -21.07 21.18 -26.64
C ALA A 192 -19.84 21.67 -27.43
N HIS A 193 -19.78 22.96 -27.73
CA HIS A 193 -18.62 23.58 -28.38
C HIS A 193 -17.39 23.47 -27.48
N GLY A 194 -16.31 22.94 -28.04
CA GLY A 194 -15.08 22.63 -27.32
C GLY A 194 -14.31 21.50 -28.00
N HIS A 195 -13.16 21.13 -27.45
CA HIS A 195 -12.24 20.16 -28.04
C HIS A 195 -12.83 18.75 -28.21
N PHE A 196 -13.87 18.40 -27.44
CA PHE A 196 -14.59 17.13 -27.58
C PHE A 196 -15.75 17.14 -28.59
N SER A 197 -16.20 18.29 -29.10
CA SER A 197 -17.41 18.44 -29.94
C SER A 197 -17.48 17.39 -31.07
N ARG A 198 -16.49 17.39 -31.96
CA ARG A 198 -16.44 16.48 -33.12
C ARG A 198 -16.41 15.00 -32.72
N LEU A 199 -15.70 14.66 -31.65
CA LEU A 199 -15.59 13.29 -31.15
C LEU A 199 -16.96 12.78 -30.65
N VAL A 200 -17.70 13.63 -29.93
CA VAL A 200 -19.02 13.32 -29.37
C VAL A 200 -20.07 13.26 -30.47
N ASP A 201 -20.13 14.25 -31.37
CA ASP A 201 -21.09 14.27 -32.49
C ASP A 201 -20.93 13.02 -33.38
N GLN A 202 -19.69 12.64 -33.72
CA GLN A 202 -19.43 11.43 -34.52
C GLN A 202 -19.78 10.14 -33.75
N ALA A 203 -19.53 10.07 -32.44
CA ALA A 203 -19.88 8.89 -31.63
C ALA A 203 -21.41 8.71 -31.51
N VAL A 204 -22.15 9.81 -31.35
CA VAL A 204 -23.62 9.79 -31.37
C VAL A 204 -24.15 9.36 -32.73
N GLN A 205 -23.62 9.89 -33.83
CA GLN A 205 -24.02 9.45 -35.19
C GLN A 205 -23.79 7.94 -35.40
N ILE A 206 -22.67 7.39 -34.93
CA ILE A 206 -22.40 5.94 -35.00
C ILE A 206 -23.44 5.12 -34.22
N LEU A 207 -23.95 5.65 -33.10
CA LEU A 207 -25.01 5.01 -32.30
C LEU A 207 -26.40 5.16 -32.94
N GLU A 208 -26.69 6.26 -33.64
CA GLU A 208 -27.92 6.46 -34.43
C GLU A 208 -28.03 5.44 -35.59
N GLU A 209 -26.90 5.10 -36.22
CA GLU A 209 -26.82 4.13 -37.33
C GLU A 209 -26.76 2.66 -36.86
N ALA A 210 -26.63 2.40 -35.55
CA ALA A 210 -26.41 1.06 -35.01
C ALA A 210 -27.71 0.22 -34.90
N PRO A 211 -27.67 -1.11 -35.16
CA PRO A 211 -28.81 -2.00 -34.97
C PRO A 211 -29.32 -1.98 -33.53
N LYS A 212 -30.64 -1.78 -33.35
CA LYS A 212 -31.27 -1.69 -32.02
C LYS A 212 -31.07 -2.98 -31.19
N GLU A 213 -30.94 -4.14 -31.85
CA GLU A 213 -30.66 -5.43 -31.22
C GLU A 213 -29.24 -5.53 -30.64
N LEU A 214 -28.27 -4.76 -31.16
CA LEU A 214 -26.92 -4.66 -30.58
C LEU A 214 -26.89 -3.68 -29.40
N LEU A 215 -27.57 -2.54 -29.52
CA LEU A 215 -27.70 -1.56 -28.43
C LEU A 215 -28.45 -2.16 -27.22
N GLY A 216 -29.52 -2.91 -27.48
CA GLY A 216 -30.30 -3.61 -26.45
C GLY A 216 -29.53 -4.68 -25.66
N GLN A 217 -28.47 -5.28 -26.22
CA GLN A 217 -27.58 -6.19 -25.46
C GLN A 217 -26.78 -5.47 -24.36
N ALA A 218 -26.56 -4.17 -24.52
CA ALA A 218 -25.90 -3.30 -23.54
C ALA A 218 -26.88 -2.59 -22.60
N ASP A 219 -28.18 -2.95 -22.65
CA ASP A 219 -29.29 -2.18 -22.04
C ASP A 219 -29.19 -0.68 -22.41
N PHE A 220 -28.83 -0.36 -23.65
CA PHE A 220 -28.65 1.03 -24.11
C PHE A 220 -29.74 1.42 -25.13
N ASP A 221 -30.37 2.58 -24.92
CA ASP A 221 -31.25 3.23 -25.90
C ASP A 221 -30.89 4.71 -26.02
N LEU A 222 -30.55 5.14 -27.23
CA LEU A 222 -30.18 6.52 -27.52
C LEU A 222 -31.37 7.47 -27.38
N ASP A 223 -32.61 6.98 -27.58
CA ASP A 223 -33.82 7.76 -27.35
C ASP A 223 -34.10 8.02 -25.85
N LEU A 224 -33.39 7.35 -24.94
CA LEU A 224 -33.46 7.62 -23.51
C LEU A 224 -32.38 8.62 -23.03
N LEU A 225 -31.22 8.65 -23.69
CA LEU A 225 -30.11 9.55 -23.38
C LEU A 225 -30.52 11.02 -23.58
N SER A 226 -30.65 11.75 -22.47
CA SER A 226 -31.02 13.17 -22.45
C SER A 226 -29.80 14.07 -22.31
N GLU A 227 -28.84 13.65 -21.48
CA GLU A 227 -27.56 14.31 -21.23
C GLU A 227 -26.41 13.30 -21.27
N LEU A 228 -25.36 13.60 -22.06
CA LEU A 228 -24.04 12.98 -21.91
C LEU A 228 -23.12 13.98 -21.23
N ALA A 229 -22.46 13.59 -20.15
CA ALA A 229 -21.63 14.47 -19.36
C ALA A 229 -20.26 13.85 -19.00
N ILE A 230 -19.34 14.71 -18.58
CA ILE A 230 -18.03 14.33 -18.05
C ILE A 230 -18.05 14.49 -16.53
N ASP A 231 -17.46 13.54 -15.80
CA ASP A 231 -17.10 13.75 -14.39
C ASP A 231 -15.88 14.70 -14.31
N PRO A 232 -16.02 15.94 -13.79
CA PRO A 232 -14.92 16.90 -13.71
C PRO A 232 -13.90 16.56 -12.61
N ARG A 233 -14.17 15.52 -11.80
CA ARG A 233 -13.23 15.07 -10.77
C ARG A 233 -12.10 14.29 -11.43
N ALA A 234 -10.90 14.44 -10.88
CA ALA A 234 -9.76 13.66 -11.35
C ALA A 234 -10.00 12.17 -11.07
N PHE A 235 -9.81 11.33 -12.10
CA PHE A 235 -9.84 9.89 -11.91
C PHE A 235 -8.67 9.44 -11.03
N ASP A 236 -8.96 8.98 -9.82
CA ASP A 236 -7.97 8.49 -8.87
C ASP A 236 -7.73 6.98 -9.06
N PHE A 237 -6.58 6.62 -9.62
CA PHE A 237 -6.20 5.22 -9.83
C PHE A 237 -5.86 4.44 -8.53
N LEU A 238 -5.84 5.11 -7.38
CA LEU A 238 -5.67 4.50 -6.05
C LEU A 238 -6.99 4.33 -5.30
N HIS A 239 -8.08 4.97 -5.74
CA HIS A 239 -9.39 4.84 -5.11
C HIS A 239 -9.97 3.44 -5.40
N PRO A 240 -10.55 2.70 -4.42
CA PRO A 240 -11.03 1.33 -4.62
C PRO A 240 -12.02 1.17 -5.78
N ALA A 241 -12.90 2.15 -6.00
CA ALA A 241 -13.81 2.19 -7.17
C ALA A 241 -13.10 2.07 -8.53
N ALA A 242 -11.81 2.41 -8.66
CA ALA A 242 -11.04 2.18 -9.89
C ALA A 242 -10.82 0.67 -10.19
N SER A 243 -11.03 -0.20 -9.20
CA SER A 243 -11.04 -1.66 -9.36
C SER A 243 -12.41 -2.20 -9.78
N ARG A 244 -13.48 -1.40 -9.71
CA ARG A 244 -14.78 -1.77 -10.26
C ARG A 244 -14.64 -1.86 -11.79
N PRO A 245 -15.01 -3.00 -12.42
CA PRO A 245 -14.93 -3.13 -13.87
C PRO A 245 -15.63 -1.98 -14.58
N ASN A 246 -15.14 -1.55 -15.74
CA ASN A 246 -15.68 -0.46 -16.57
C ASN A 246 -15.96 0.90 -15.88
N TYR A 247 -15.74 1.10 -14.58
CA TYR A 247 -15.97 2.40 -13.91
C TYR A 247 -15.13 3.53 -14.50
N LEU A 248 -13.93 3.19 -14.98
CA LEU A 248 -13.05 4.05 -15.76
C LEU A 248 -13.67 4.52 -17.10
N PHE A 249 -14.65 3.80 -17.65
CA PHE A 249 -15.35 4.16 -18.88
C PHE A 249 -16.60 5.01 -18.63
N GLY A 250 -17.21 4.90 -17.45
CA GLY A 250 -18.38 5.69 -17.04
C GLY A 250 -19.45 4.85 -16.37
N LEU A 251 -20.60 5.48 -16.10
CA LEU A 251 -21.82 4.83 -15.62
C LEU A 251 -23.05 5.68 -15.98
N TRP A 252 -24.23 5.05 -16.01
CA TRP A 252 -25.48 5.77 -15.89
C TRP A 252 -25.58 6.42 -14.51
N ASP A 253 -26.15 7.62 -14.45
CA ASP A 253 -26.33 8.36 -13.20
C ASP A 253 -27.66 8.01 -12.51
N PRO A 254 -27.65 7.39 -11.32
CA PRO A 254 -28.86 7.04 -10.59
C PRO A 254 -29.68 8.25 -10.11
N ALA A 255 -29.07 9.44 -10.00
CA ALA A 255 -29.77 10.65 -9.59
C ALA A 255 -30.64 11.26 -10.71
N CYS A 256 -30.41 10.86 -11.96
CA CYS A 256 -31.13 11.37 -13.13
C CYS A 256 -32.01 10.26 -13.74
N ILE A 257 -33.05 9.87 -12.99
CA ILE A 257 -34.04 8.85 -13.37
C ILE A 257 -35.38 9.54 -13.72
N ASP A 258 -36.17 8.93 -14.60
CA ASP A 258 -37.53 9.37 -14.92
C ASP A 258 -38.62 8.62 -14.13
N ASP A 259 -39.88 9.01 -14.36
CA ASP A 259 -41.07 8.38 -13.74
C ASP A 259 -41.31 6.92 -14.18
N GLU A 260 -40.66 6.45 -15.25
CA GLU A 260 -40.74 5.07 -15.76
C GLU A 260 -39.60 4.18 -15.20
N GLY A 261 -38.63 4.77 -14.51
CA GLY A 261 -37.48 4.08 -13.91
C GLY A 261 -36.24 3.97 -14.81
N TYR A 262 -36.16 4.75 -15.89
CA TYR A 262 -35.00 4.79 -16.79
C TYR A 262 -34.02 5.91 -16.44
N TYR A 263 -32.73 5.60 -16.49
CA TYR A 263 -31.67 6.61 -16.36
C TYR A 263 -31.58 7.49 -17.63
N ARG A 264 -31.41 8.80 -17.43
CA ARG A 264 -31.46 9.82 -18.48
C ARG A 264 -30.13 10.53 -18.72
N ARG A 265 -29.16 10.40 -17.80
CA ARG A 265 -27.82 11.00 -17.89
C ARG A 265 -26.73 9.93 -17.82
N LEU A 266 -25.88 9.88 -18.84
CA LEU A 266 -24.67 9.03 -18.85
C LEU A 266 -23.45 9.90 -18.54
N VAL A 267 -22.60 9.45 -17.60
CA VAL A 267 -21.41 10.21 -17.18
C VAL A 267 -20.13 9.40 -17.48
N ILE A 268 -19.23 10.00 -18.24
CA ILE A 268 -17.93 9.43 -18.65
C ILE A 268 -16.79 10.08 -17.86
N GLN A 269 -15.73 9.31 -17.58
CA GLN A 269 -14.54 9.83 -16.91
C GLN A 269 -13.67 10.68 -17.84
N GLN A 270 -13.30 11.89 -17.43
CA GLN A 270 -12.50 12.82 -18.24
C GLN A 270 -11.21 12.18 -18.77
N ALA A 271 -10.49 11.45 -17.91
CA ALA A 271 -9.23 10.80 -18.26
C ALA A 271 -9.35 9.78 -19.41
N THR A 272 -10.50 9.13 -19.54
CA THR A 272 -10.79 8.20 -20.64
C THR A 272 -11.10 8.94 -21.93
N LEU A 273 -11.90 10.01 -21.87
CA LEU A 273 -12.25 10.81 -23.04
C LEU A 273 -11.03 11.52 -23.64
N GLU A 274 -10.16 12.09 -22.80
CA GLU A 274 -8.84 12.61 -23.21
C GLU A 274 -7.97 11.52 -23.85
N GLY A 275 -7.96 10.31 -23.27
CA GLY A 275 -7.22 9.16 -23.80
C GLY A 275 -7.70 8.74 -25.20
N ILE A 276 -9.01 8.75 -25.43
CA ILE A 276 -9.62 8.47 -26.74
C ILE A 276 -9.27 9.56 -27.76
N LEU A 277 -9.33 10.84 -27.36
CA LEU A 277 -9.04 11.97 -28.23
C LEU A 277 -7.57 11.96 -28.68
N SER A 278 -6.64 11.62 -27.77
CA SER A 278 -5.19 11.65 -28.04
C SER A 278 -4.74 10.74 -29.20
N TRP A 279 -5.46 9.64 -29.48
CA TRP A 279 -5.19 8.76 -30.63
C TRP A 279 -5.20 9.52 -31.96
N SER A 280 -6.13 10.47 -32.11
CA SER A 280 -6.24 11.29 -33.32
C SER A 280 -5.28 12.48 -33.36
N ALA A 281 -4.67 12.84 -32.23
CA ALA A 281 -3.70 13.92 -32.12
C ALA A 281 -2.25 13.43 -32.30
N GLU A 282 -1.97 12.15 -32.08
CA GLU A 282 -0.66 11.56 -32.33
C GLU A 282 -0.42 11.28 -33.83
N SER A 283 0.84 11.40 -34.26
CA SER A 283 1.21 11.22 -35.66
C SER A 283 1.39 9.74 -36.01
N HIS A 284 0.37 9.13 -36.61
CA HIS A 284 0.44 7.75 -37.12
C HIS A 284 0.97 7.71 -38.57
N PRO A 285 2.18 7.18 -38.85
CA PRO A 285 2.76 7.21 -40.18
C PRO A 285 1.91 6.45 -41.21
N GLY A 286 1.45 7.15 -42.25
CA GLY A 286 0.68 6.57 -43.35
C GLY A 286 -0.82 6.38 -43.07
N VAL A 287 -1.36 6.88 -41.94
CA VAL A 287 -2.80 6.84 -41.65
C VAL A 287 -3.38 8.27 -41.71
N PRO A 288 -4.45 8.54 -42.48
CA PRO A 288 -5.12 9.84 -42.47
C PRO A 288 -5.75 10.17 -41.11
N VAL A 289 -5.61 11.42 -40.66
CA VAL A 289 -6.16 11.89 -39.38
C VAL A 289 -7.67 11.67 -39.28
N GLU A 290 -8.40 11.82 -40.38
CA GLU A 290 -9.85 11.56 -40.43
C GLU A 290 -10.20 10.10 -40.08
N GLN A 291 -9.38 9.12 -40.47
CA GLN A 291 -9.58 7.71 -40.09
C GLN A 291 -9.33 7.50 -38.60
N LEU A 292 -8.33 8.17 -38.02
CA LEU A 292 -8.05 8.11 -36.59
C LEU A 292 -9.17 8.76 -35.76
N GLN A 293 -9.72 9.88 -36.24
CA GLN A 293 -10.87 10.55 -35.61
C GLN A 293 -12.12 9.65 -35.63
N GLN A 294 -12.41 8.99 -36.76
CA GLN A 294 -13.52 8.04 -36.86
C GLN A 294 -13.31 6.80 -35.96
N GLU A 295 -12.06 6.34 -35.81
CA GLU A 295 -11.69 5.28 -34.87
C GLU A 295 -11.86 5.70 -33.40
N SER A 296 -11.47 6.92 -33.04
CA SER A 296 -11.71 7.48 -31.70
C SER A 296 -13.21 7.58 -31.40
N ALA A 297 -14.03 8.06 -32.36
CA ALA A 297 -15.48 8.13 -32.20
C ALA A 297 -16.13 6.74 -32.08
N ALA A 298 -15.68 5.76 -32.87
CA ALA A 298 -16.08 4.37 -32.76
C ALA A 298 -15.80 3.79 -31.36
N VAL A 299 -14.62 4.09 -30.80
CA VAL A 299 -14.26 3.62 -29.46
C VAL A 299 -15.03 4.34 -28.36
N LEU A 300 -15.34 5.64 -28.51
CA LEU A 300 -16.24 6.35 -27.58
C LEU A 300 -17.64 5.73 -27.57
N ALA A 301 -18.22 5.42 -28.74
CA ALA A 301 -19.50 4.72 -28.82
C ALA A 301 -19.44 3.35 -28.12
N GLY A 302 -18.38 2.56 -28.33
CA GLY A 302 -18.17 1.29 -27.61
C GLY A 302 -17.97 1.46 -26.10
N VAL A 303 -17.35 2.57 -25.66
CA VAL A 303 -17.19 2.95 -24.25
C VAL A 303 -18.53 3.27 -23.59
N MET A 304 -19.43 3.99 -24.28
CA MET A 304 -20.80 4.25 -23.82
C MET A 304 -21.58 2.94 -23.62
N LEU A 305 -21.46 1.98 -24.55
CA LEU A 305 -22.09 0.66 -24.42
C LEU A 305 -21.48 -0.19 -23.29
N MET A 306 -20.18 -0.10 -23.02
CA MET A 306 -19.53 -0.80 -21.90
C MET A 306 -19.88 -0.20 -20.53
N ALA A 307 -20.07 1.13 -20.45
CA ALA A 307 -20.53 1.82 -19.25
C ALA A 307 -22.00 1.49 -18.94
N SER A 308 -22.85 1.46 -19.98
CA SER A 308 -24.26 1.08 -19.89
C SER A 308 -24.43 -0.32 -19.33
N GLY A 309 -23.83 -1.34 -19.96
CA GLY A 309 -24.08 -2.75 -19.64
C GLY A 309 -23.58 -3.27 -18.28
N LEU A 310 -23.01 -2.39 -17.45
CA LEU A 310 -22.65 -2.67 -16.05
C LEU A 310 -23.70 -2.13 -15.06
N SER A 311 -24.40 -1.05 -15.44
CA SER A 311 -25.43 -0.41 -14.59
C SER A 311 -26.85 -0.72 -15.07
N GLY A 312 -26.99 -1.19 -16.31
CA GLY A 312 -28.27 -1.32 -16.97
C GLY A 312 -28.96 0.04 -17.19
N ARG A 313 -30.11 0.01 -17.87
CA ARG A 313 -30.94 1.19 -18.14
C ARG A 313 -31.71 1.75 -16.95
N GLY A 314 -31.67 1.09 -15.80
CA GLY A 314 -32.45 1.45 -14.62
C GLY A 314 -32.31 0.41 -13.49
N PRO A 315 -32.84 0.67 -12.28
CA PRO A 315 -32.70 -0.21 -11.12
C PRO A 315 -33.24 -1.63 -11.33
N GLY A 316 -34.24 -1.79 -12.20
CA GLY A 316 -34.85 -3.08 -12.54
C GLY A 316 -34.16 -3.87 -13.66
N ALA A 317 -32.97 -3.47 -14.10
CA ALA A 317 -32.26 -4.16 -15.18
C ALA A 317 -31.77 -5.55 -14.75
N MET A 318 -31.89 -6.54 -15.64
CA MET A 318 -31.41 -7.91 -15.40
C MET A 318 -29.91 -7.97 -15.07
N GLN A 319 -29.13 -7.04 -15.61
CA GLN A 319 -27.68 -6.94 -15.39
C GLN A 319 -27.32 -6.61 -13.94
N SER A 320 -28.17 -5.85 -13.23
CA SER A 320 -27.92 -5.44 -11.84
C SER A 320 -27.89 -6.62 -10.86
N GLY A 321 -28.66 -7.67 -11.13
CA GLY A 321 -28.70 -8.90 -10.32
C GLY A 321 -27.68 -9.99 -10.68
N MET A 322 -26.79 -9.76 -11.65
CA MET A 322 -25.82 -10.77 -12.12
C MET A 322 -24.48 -10.66 -11.40
N SER A 323 -23.76 -11.79 -11.29
CA SER A 323 -22.38 -11.77 -10.81
C SER A 323 -21.45 -11.06 -11.80
N LEU A 324 -20.37 -10.46 -11.32
CA LEU A 324 -19.34 -9.88 -12.20
C LEU A 324 -18.70 -10.94 -13.10
N THR A 325 -18.60 -12.19 -12.63
CA THR A 325 -18.10 -13.34 -13.40
C THR A 325 -18.94 -13.63 -14.64
N ASP A 326 -20.26 -13.53 -14.55
CA ASP A 326 -21.19 -13.78 -15.67
C ASP A 326 -21.36 -12.55 -16.58
N LEU A 327 -21.27 -11.36 -15.99
CA LEU A 327 -21.55 -10.09 -16.68
C LEU A 327 -20.39 -9.65 -17.59
N LEU A 328 -19.13 -9.82 -17.16
CA LEU A 328 -17.97 -9.35 -17.93
C LEU A 328 -17.77 -10.06 -19.28
N PRO A 329 -17.93 -11.40 -19.40
CA PRO A 329 -17.89 -12.08 -20.70
C PRO A 329 -18.97 -11.57 -21.66
N ARG A 330 -20.18 -11.28 -21.15
CA ARG A 330 -21.29 -10.71 -21.96
C ARG A 330 -20.94 -9.33 -22.48
N ILE A 331 -20.38 -8.45 -21.63
CA ILE A 331 -19.94 -7.11 -22.03
C ILE A 331 -18.84 -7.18 -23.10
N ALA A 332 -17.86 -8.07 -22.94
CA ALA A 332 -16.83 -8.27 -23.96
C ALA A 332 -17.42 -8.77 -25.30
N ALA A 333 -18.38 -9.69 -25.25
CA ALA A 333 -19.00 -10.28 -26.43
C ALA A 333 -19.81 -9.26 -27.25
N TYR A 334 -20.74 -8.51 -26.64
CA TYR A 334 -21.54 -7.54 -27.40
C TYR A 334 -20.69 -6.37 -27.92
N ARG A 335 -19.67 -5.94 -27.17
CA ARG A 335 -18.70 -4.92 -27.60
C ARG A 335 -17.97 -5.36 -28.86
N ASP A 336 -17.43 -6.57 -28.87
CA ASP A 336 -16.69 -7.06 -30.04
C ASP A 336 -17.62 -7.39 -31.22
N ASN A 337 -18.90 -7.72 -30.96
CA ASN A 337 -19.95 -7.80 -31.99
C ASN A 337 -20.24 -6.41 -32.62
N PHE A 338 -20.42 -5.37 -31.80
CA PHE A 338 -20.61 -3.99 -32.24
C PHE A 338 -19.44 -3.51 -33.10
N TYR A 339 -18.20 -3.72 -32.65
CA TYR A 339 -17.03 -3.35 -33.44
C TYR A 339 -16.90 -4.13 -34.75
N ARG A 340 -17.20 -5.44 -34.76
CA ARG A 340 -17.20 -6.23 -36.00
C ARG A 340 -18.28 -5.73 -36.98
N TRP A 341 -19.47 -5.39 -36.50
CA TRP A 341 -20.50 -4.74 -37.31
C TRP A 341 -19.99 -3.42 -37.92
N LEU A 342 -19.40 -2.54 -37.10
CA LEU A 342 -18.95 -1.22 -37.55
C LEU A 342 -17.85 -1.32 -38.62
N ILE A 343 -16.91 -2.26 -38.49
CA ILE A 343 -15.88 -2.52 -39.50
C ILE A 343 -16.51 -2.81 -40.88
N THR A 344 -17.65 -3.51 -40.96
CA THR A 344 -18.32 -3.78 -42.25
C THR A 344 -18.84 -2.52 -42.97
N ARG A 345 -19.05 -1.42 -42.24
CA ARG A 345 -19.55 -0.13 -42.75
C ARG A 345 -18.44 0.81 -43.24
N LEU A 346 -17.18 0.55 -42.89
CA LEU A 346 -16.06 1.45 -43.21
C LEU A 346 -15.65 1.38 -44.69
N PRO A 347 -15.05 2.46 -45.25
CA PRO A 347 -14.49 2.47 -46.60
C PRO A 347 -13.44 1.37 -46.82
N GLY A 348 -13.31 0.87 -48.05
CA GLY A 348 -12.54 -0.35 -48.36
C GLY A 348 -11.10 -0.39 -47.83
N GLU A 349 -10.30 0.67 -48.02
CA GLU A 349 -8.92 0.72 -47.52
C GLU A 349 -8.85 0.75 -45.99
N HIS A 350 -9.73 1.52 -45.34
CA HIS A 350 -9.81 1.62 -43.88
C HIS A 350 -10.25 0.29 -43.26
N ARG A 351 -11.27 -0.34 -43.85
CA ARG A 351 -11.77 -1.66 -43.44
C ARG A 351 -10.67 -2.72 -43.53
N LEU A 352 -9.98 -2.84 -44.66
CA LEU A 352 -8.90 -3.82 -44.84
C LEU A 352 -7.76 -3.63 -43.83
N ARG A 353 -7.41 -2.38 -43.49
CA ARG A 353 -6.43 -2.07 -42.44
C ARG A 353 -6.91 -2.56 -41.07
N LEU A 354 -8.15 -2.27 -40.68
CA LEU A 354 -8.69 -2.66 -39.37
C LEU A 354 -8.97 -4.17 -39.27
N GLU A 355 -9.31 -4.86 -40.37
CA GLU A 355 -9.40 -6.33 -40.43
C GLU A 355 -8.03 -6.98 -40.21
N ALA A 356 -6.99 -6.48 -40.87
CA ALA A 356 -5.61 -6.95 -40.67
C ALA A 356 -5.07 -6.64 -39.27
N GLU A 357 -5.38 -5.46 -38.72
CA GLU A 357 -5.07 -5.11 -37.33
C GLU A 357 -5.79 -6.05 -36.36
N ALA A 358 -7.09 -6.32 -36.55
CA ALA A 358 -7.88 -7.17 -35.69
C ALA A 358 -7.38 -8.63 -35.68
N GLN A 359 -6.92 -9.14 -36.83
CA GLN A 359 -6.26 -10.45 -36.92
C GLN A 359 -4.90 -10.45 -36.21
N SER A 360 -4.10 -9.38 -36.35
CA SER A 360 -2.78 -9.26 -35.72
C SER A 360 -2.86 -9.15 -34.20
N LEU A 361 -3.79 -8.32 -33.69
CA LEU A 361 -3.95 -8.03 -32.26
C LEU A 361 -4.97 -8.94 -31.57
N GLN A 362 -5.68 -9.80 -32.31
CA GLN A 362 -6.76 -10.68 -31.82
C GLN A 362 -7.95 -9.92 -31.16
N GLN A 363 -8.12 -8.64 -31.50
CA GLN A 363 -9.22 -7.79 -31.01
C GLN A 363 -9.57 -6.69 -32.03
N PRO A 364 -10.85 -6.38 -32.26
CA PRO A 364 -11.24 -5.28 -33.16
C PRO A 364 -10.97 -3.91 -32.53
N PHE A 365 -10.59 -2.93 -33.35
CA PHE A 365 -10.05 -1.61 -32.95
C PHE A 365 -8.90 -1.72 -31.93
N GLY A 366 -8.04 -2.71 -32.12
CA GLY A 366 -6.99 -3.08 -31.18
C GLY A 366 -5.92 -2.01 -30.99
N GLY A 367 -5.67 -1.17 -32.01
CA GLY A 367 -4.73 -0.05 -31.97
C GLY A 367 -5.14 0.99 -30.92
N VAL A 368 -6.31 1.62 -31.13
CA VAL A 368 -6.90 2.60 -30.20
C VAL A 368 -7.03 2.05 -28.77
N ARG A 369 -7.55 0.82 -28.63
CA ARG A 369 -7.73 0.16 -27.32
C ARG A 369 -6.40 -0.04 -26.59
N ARG A 370 -5.35 -0.44 -27.33
CA ARG A 370 -4.00 -0.61 -26.78
C ARG A 370 -3.38 0.74 -26.41
N HIS A 371 -3.59 1.77 -27.23
CA HIS A 371 -3.14 3.15 -26.95
C HIS A 371 -3.72 3.69 -25.64
N ILE A 372 -5.04 3.67 -25.51
CA ILE A 372 -5.75 4.12 -24.30
C ILE A 372 -5.26 3.35 -23.07
N ASN A 373 -5.16 2.02 -23.16
CA ASN A 373 -4.66 1.20 -22.04
C ASN A 373 -3.21 1.52 -21.66
N MET A 374 -2.33 1.81 -22.63
CA MET A 374 -0.95 2.23 -22.38
C MET A 374 -0.88 3.60 -21.71
N LEU A 375 -1.65 4.58 -22.21
CA LEU A 375 -1.71 5.93 -21.68
C LEU A 375 -2.27 5.97 -20.25
N LEU A 376 -3.33 5.20 -19.98
CA LEU A 376 -3.91 5.09 -18.64
C LEU A 376 -3.00 4.33 -17.67
N ALA A 377 -2.28 3.30 -18.13
CA ALA A 377 -1.28 2.60 -17.33
C ALA A 377 -0.08 3.50 -16.97
N ASP A 378 0.38 4.35 -17.89
CA ASP A 378 1.43 5.34 -17.63
C ASP A 378 0.95 6.45 -16.69
N ARG A 379 -0.26 7.01 -16.88
CA ARG A 379 -0.89 7.94 -15.92
C ARG A 379 -0.96 7.33 -14.52
N ARG A 380 -1.40 6.07 -14.39
CA ARG A 380 -1.41 5.33 -13.12
C ARG A 380 -0.01 5.17 -12.52
N ALA A 381 0.97 4.75 -13.32
CA ALA A 381 2.35 4.56 -12.85
C ALA A 381 2.97 5.86 -12.33
N ARG A 382 2.76 6.98 -13.04
CA ARG A 382 3.18 8.33 -12.62
C ARG A 382 2.49 8.77 -11.33
N GLN A 383 1.17 8.55 -11.19
CA GLN A 383 0.46 8.85 -9.94
C GLN A 383 1.05 8.05 -8.79
N VAL A 384 1.12 6.72 -8.88
CA VAL A 384 1.67 5.85 -7.82
C VAL A 384 3.07 6.29 -7.40
N GLY A 385 3.95 6.57 -8.37
CA GLY A 385 5.31 7.04 -8.12
C GLY A 385 5.36 8.39 -7.39
N SER A 386 4.65 9.40 -7.91
CA SER A 386 4.63 10.75 -7.33
C SER A 386 4.00 10.78 -5.93
N VAL A 387 2.89 10.08 -5.72
CA VAL A 387 2.20 10.01 -4.41
C VAL A 387 3.08 9.33 -3.37
N THR A 388 3.69 8.20 -3.71
CA THR A 388 4.58 7.46 -2.79
C THR A 388 5.80 8.32 -2.41
N LEU A 389 6.44 8.95 -3.40
CA LEU A 389 7.61 9.80 -3.16
C LEU A 389 7.26 11.06 -2.35
N ALA A 390 6.10 11.67 -2.60
CA ALA A 390 5.62 12.80 -1.84
C ALA A 390 5.30 12.45 -0.38
N SER A 391 4.65 11.30 -0.13
CA SER A 391 4.41 10.78 1.22
C SER A 391 5.72 10.57 2.01
N VAL A 392 6.78 10.08 1.34
CA VAL A 392 8.12 9.96 1.93
C VAL A 392 8.72 11.35 2.21
N LEU A 393 8.65 12.28 1.26
CA LEU A 393 9.21 13.63 1.43
C LEU A 393 8.50 14.45 2.50
N ALA A 394 7.17 14.32 2.62
CA ALA A 394 6.38 14.93 3.69
C ALA A 394 6.84 14.41 5.06
N ARG A 395 6.96 13.07 5.21
CA ARG A 395 7.50 12.42 6.44
C ARG A 395 8.94 12.81 6.77
N LEU A 396 9.76 13.12 5.76
CA LEU A 396 11.11 13.67 5.92
C LEU A 396 11.16 15.18 6.19
N GLY A 397 10.01 15.87 6.27
CA GLY A 397 9.93 17.33 6.46
C GLY A 397 10.35 18.16 5.23
N ARG A 398 10.41 17.56 4.04
CA ARG A 398 10.79 18.22 2.77
C ARG A 398 9.55 18.77 2.05
N ILE A 399 8.84 19.66 2.74
CA ILE A 399 7.50 20.16 2.37
C ILE A 399 7.45 20.70 0.94
N ASP A 400 8.34 21.62 0.56
CA ASP A 400 8.38 22.22 -0.80
C ASP A 400 8.65 21.21 -1.91
N ALA A 401 9.22 20.04 -1.59
CA ALA A 401 9.43 18.95 -2.54
C ALA A 401 8.22 18.03 -2.61
N ALA A 402 7.56 17.76 -1.48
CA ALA A 402 6.29 17.06 -1.44
C ALA A 402 5.19 17.83 -2.21
N GLU A 403 4.99 19.11 -1.89
CA GLU A 403 3.97 19.96 -2.53
C GLU A 403 4.17 20.05 -4.06
N ARG A 404 5.40 20.18 -4.54
CA ARG A 404 5.69 20.19 -5.99
C ARG A 404 5.39 18.86 -6.68
N LEU A 405 5.66 17.71 -6.07
CA LEU A 405 5.29 16.42 -6.66
C LEU A 405 3.77 16.19 -6.65
N VAL A 406 3.12 16.71 -5.63
CA VAL A 406 1.69 16.55 -5.37
C VAL A 406 0.85 17.48 -6.24
N GLY A 407 1.36 18.66 -6.58
CA GLY A 407 0.82 19.51 -7.64
C GLY A 407 0.92 18.90 -9.04
N LEU A 408 1.71 17.84 -9.26
CA LEU A 408 1.71 17.05 -10.50
C LEU A 408 0.65 15.92 -10.49
N VAL A 409 -0.07 15.73 -9.38
CA VAL A 409 -1.07 14.66 -9.21
C VAL A 409 -2.49 15.26 -9.25
N PRO A 410 -3.32 14.89 -10.25
CA PRO A 410 -4.70 15.39 -10.34
C PRO A 410 -5.63 14.92 -9.21
N ALA A 411 -5.38 13.75 -8.59
CA ALA A 411 -6.21 13.20 -7.52
C ALA A 411 -6.15 14.04 -6.24
N ALA A 412 -7.32 14.43 -5.70
CA ALA A 412 -7.43 15.25 -4.49
C ALA A 412 -6.98 14.52 -3.21
N SER A 413 -7.26 13.21 -3.11
CA SER A 413 -6.85 12.31 -2.02
C SER A 413 -5.36 12.48 -1.66
N ALA A 414 -4.49 12.32 -2.66
CA ALA A 414 -3.05 12.50 -2.54
C ALA A 414 -2.64 13.91 -2.10
N ARG A 415 -3.31 14.96 -2.61
CA ARG A 415 -3.03 16.34 -2.23
C ARG A 415 -3.33 16.60 -0.76
N MET A 416 -4.48 16.11 -0.29
CA MET A 416 -4.91 16.35 1.08
C MET A 416 -4.06 15.55 2.08
N LEU A 417 -3.80 14.25 1.83
CA LEU A 417 -2.93 13.43 2.69
C LEU A 417 -1.50 13.99 2.81
N ALA A 418 -0.89 14.43 1.72
CA ALA A 418 0.46 14.99 1.75
C ALA A 418 0.52 16.33 2.52
N ARG A 419 -0.51 17.18 2.38
CA ARG A 419 -0.63 18.45 3.12
C ARG A 419 -0.88 18.22 4.62
N ILE A 420 -1.78 17.30 4.97
CA ILE A 420 -2.05 16.89 6.37
C ILE A 420 -0.75 16.36 7.02
N THR A 421 -0.09 15.39 6.37
CA THR A 421 1.19 14.82 6.84
C THR A 421 2.25 15.91 7.04
N SER A 422 2.37 16.84 6.08
CA SER A 422 3.31 17.95 6.17
C SER A 422 3.04 18.86 7.36
N ARG A 423 1.78 19.20 7.66
CA ARG A 423 1.42 20.02 8.83
C ARG A 423 1.70 19.29 10.15
N ILE A 424 1.42 17.99 10.23
CA ILE A 424 1.76 17.18 11.42
C ILE A 424 3.29 17.16 11.64
N VAL A 425 4.09 16.94 10.60
CA VAL A 425 5.56 16.91 10.71
C VAL A 425 6.13 18.29 11.09
N ILE A 426 5.55 19.39 10.60
CA ILE A 426 5.90 20.75 11.05
C ILE A 426 5.59 20.91 12.55
N ALA A 427 4.39 20.51 12.99
CA ALA A 427 3.97 20.59 14.38
C ALA A 427 4.88 19.75 15.30
N GLN A 428 5.23 18.52 14.92
CA GLN A 428 6.19 17.68 15.64
C GLN A 428 7.56 18.36 15.75
N GLY A 429 8.05 18.98 14.67
CA GLY A 429 9.31 19.72 14.65
C GLY A 429 9.31 20.96 15.54
N MET A 430 8.17 21.65 15.63
CA MET A 430 7.96 22.78 16.54
C MET A 430 7.87 22.33 18.00
N CYS A 431 7.08 21.30 18.30
CA CYS A 431 6.95 20.73 19.65
C CYS A 431 8.30 20.30 20.23
N ARG A 432 9.16 19.69 19.40
CA ARG A 432 10.52 19.28 19.81
C ARG A 432 11.40 20.44 20.29
N ARG A 433 11.15 21.68 19.86
CA ARG A 433 11.90 22.88 20.33
C ARG A 433 11.48 23.36 21.71
N GLY A 434 10.24 23.11 22.11
CA GLY A 434 9.72 23.38 23.46
C GLY A 434 9.41 24.86 23.77
N ASP A 435 9.90 25.84 23.00
CA ASP A 435 9.63 27.25 23.29
C ASP A 435 8.15 27.61 23.07
N ASN A 436 7.63 28.53 23.90
CA ASN A 436 6.22 28.96 23.88
C ASN A 436 5.71 29.39 22.48
N ASN A 437 6.55 30.00 21.64
CA ASN A 437 6.18 30.45 20.29
C ASN A 437 6.06 29.25 19.34
N SER A 438 7.00 28.30 19.40
CA SER A 438 6.90 27.03 18.67
C SER A 438 5.71 26.19 19.13
N LEU A 439 5.43 26.09 20.44
CA LEU A 439 4.28 25.33 20.96
C LEU A 439 2.95 25.95 20.50
N GLN A 440 2.80 27.28 20.53
CA GLN A 440 1.62 27.93 19.99
C GLN A 440 1.43 27.62 18.49
N LYS A 441 2.50 27.75 17.69
CA LYS A 441 2.46 27.44 16.26
C LYS A 441 2.17 25.96 15.98
N ALA A 442 2.62 25.05 16.83
CA ALA A 442 2.28 23.64 16.70
C ALA A 442 0.77 23.41 16.82
N VAL A 443 0.11 24.03 17.81
CA VAL A 443 -1.36 23.96 17.95
C VAL A 443 -2.06 24.57 16.73
N GLU A 444 -1.57 25.68 16.19
CA GLU A 444 -2.09 26.30 14.96
C GLU A 444 -1.96 25.34 13.75
N MET A 445 -0.80 24.72 13.55
CA MET A 445 -0.56 23.74 12.48
C MET A 445 -1.43 22.47 12.63
N LEU A 446 -1.66 21.99 13.86
CA LEU A 446 -2.52 20.84 14.13
C LEU A 446 -4.00 21.15 13.88
N SER A 447 -4.44 22.37 14.21
CA SER A 447 -5.79 22.85 13.87
C SER A 447 -5.99 22.93 12.36
N GLU A 448 -5.00 23.44 11.62
CA GLU A 448 -5.03 23.41 10.15
C GLU A 448 -5.03 21.99 9.57
N ALA A 449 -4.26 21.06 10.17
CA ALA A 449 -4.25 19.64 9.77
C ALA A 449 -5.62 18.97 10.00
N LYS A 450 -6.26 19.21 11.16
CA LYS A 450 -7.63 18.77 11.44
C LYS A 450 -8.62 19.35 10.42
N ASN A 451 -8.53 20.64 10.12
CA ASN A 451 -9.42 21.28 9.15
C ASN A 451 -9.25 20.67 7.75
N LEU A 452 -8.02 20.38 7.33
CA LEU A 452 -7.74 19.67 6.06
C LEU A 452 -8.32 18.24 6.06
N LEU A 453 -8.19 17.51 7.17
CA LEU A 453 -8.77 16.17 7.34
C LEU A 453 -10.30 16.21 7.15
N MET A 454 -10.99 17.10 7.86
CA MET A 454 -12.45 17.25 7.77
C MET A 454 -12.91 17.66 6.37
N ARG A 455 -12.20 18.59 5.70
CA ARG A 455 -12.51 18.93 4.30
C ARG A 455 -12.32 17.73 3.37
N GLY A 456 -11.27 16.94 3.59
CA GLY A 456 -10.99 15.75 2.77
C GLY A 456 -12.06 14.66 2.88
N ILE A 457 -12.61 14.46 4.08
CA ILE A 457 -13.76 13.58 4.28
C ILE A 457 -15.01 14.18 3.60
N HIS A 458 -15.32 15.45 3.85
CA HIS A 458 -16.52 16.10 3.29
C HIS A 458 -16.56 16.19 1.76
N CYS A 459 -15.41 16.20 1.07
CA CYS A 459 -15.34 16.18 -0.39
C CYS A 459 -15.11 14.78 -1.00
N GLY A 460 -15.04 13.73 -0.19
CA GLY A 460 -14.83 12.34 -0.65
C GLY A 460 -13.39 12.02 -1.08
N ALA A 461 -12.45 12.94 -0.87
CA ALA A 461 -11.02 12.70 -1.12
C ALA A 461 -10.42 11.72 -0.10
N LEU A 462 -10.96 11.69 1.12
CA LEU A 462 -10.70 10.69 2.15
C LEU A 462 -11.95 9.81 2.33
N VAL A 463 -11.78 8.63 2.90
CA VAL A 463 -12.92 7.75 3.21
C VAL A 463 -13.75 8.34 4.35
N ASP A 464 -15.07 8.19 4.24
CA ASP A 464 -16.02 8.49 5.31
C ASP A 464 -15.86 7.48 6.46
N PRO A 465 -15.56 7.91 7.70
CA PRO A 465 -15.35 7.01 8.83
C PRO A 465 -16.54 6.06 9.11
N TRP A 466 -17.77 6.44 8.76
CA TRP A 466 -18.94 5.55 8.90
C TRP A 466 -18.87 4.29 8.05
N ASN A 467 -18.05 4.27 6.98
CA ASN A 467 -17.81 3.07 6.19
C ASN A 467 -17.05 1.98 6.97
N ILE A 468 -16.32 2.35 8.04
CA ILE A 468 -15.67 1.38 8.94
C ILE A 468 -16.73 0.52 9.62
N LEU A 469 -17.79 1.18 10.15
CA LEU A 469 -18.95 0.52 10.75
C LEU A 469 -19.80 -0.22 9.71
N GLY A 470 -20.19 0.45 8.62
CA GLY A 470 -21.16 -0.09 7.66
C GLY A 470 -20.62 -1.20 6.75
N PHE A 471 -19.30 -1.28 6.55
CA PHE A 471 -18.68 -2.23 5.60
C PHE A 471 -17.46 -2.97 6.17
N ALA A 472 -17.17 -2.88 7.48
CA ALA A 472 -16.02 -3.53 8.11
C ALA A 472 -14.67 -3.26 7.37
N GLY A 473 -14.46 -2.01 6.95
CA GLY A 473 -13.26 -1.60 6.19
C GLY A 473 -13.18 -2.12 4.75
N GLN A 474 -14.25 -2.73 4.23
CA GLN A 474 -14.36 -3.15 2.83
C GLN A 474 -15.02 -2.07 1.97
N PHE A 475 -14.77 -2.13 0.66
CA PHE A 475 -15.41 -1.31 -0.37
C PHE A 475 -16.22 -2.22 -1.32
N PRO A 476 -17.56 -2.13 -1.31
CA PRO A 476 -18.40 -2.86 -2.27
C PRO A 476 -18.16 -2.42 -3.72
N LEU A 477 -17.92 -3.39 -4.62
CA LEU A 477 -17.79 -3.14 -6.07
C LEU A 477 -19.13 -3.22 -6.81
N HIS A 478 -20.10 -3.90 -6.23
CA HIS A 478 -21.42 -4.15 -6.78
C HIS A 478 -22.50 -4.00 -5.69
N GLU A 479 -23.78 -4.03 -6.09
CA GLU A 479 -24.93 -3.92 -5.17
C GLU A 479 -24.98 -5.06 -4.12
N PRO A 480 -25.66 -4.84 -2.97
CA PRO A 480 -25.32 -5.51 -1.71
C PRO A 480 -25.41 -7.04 -1.77
N GLY A 481 -24.33 -7.69 -1.30
CA GLY A 481 -24.10 -9.13 -1.42
C GLY A 481 -23.03 -9.51 -2.48
N GLY A 482 -22.63 -8.56 -3.34
CA GLY A 482 -21.56 -8.75 -4.32
C GLY A 482 -20.12 -8.71 -3.78
N GLU A 483 -19.16 -8.82 -4.70
CA GLU A 483 -17.73 -8.77 -4.39
C GLU A 483 -17.32 -7.43 -3.74
N ALA A 484 -16.46 -7.50 -2.73
CA ALA A 484 -15.86 -6.36 -2.03
C ALA A 484 -14.35 -6.51 -1.92
N LEU A 485 -13.65 -5.39 -1.80
CA LEU A 485 -12.19 -5.31 -1.62
C LEU A 485 -11.85 -4.54 -0.34
N PRO A 486 -10.71 -4.81 0.33
CA PRO A 486 -10.23 -3.97 1.41
C PRO A 486 -10.04 -2.51 0.95
N ASP A 487 -10.60 -1.54 1.69
CA ASP A 487 -10.45 -0.12 1.38
C ASP A 487 -9.17 0.42 2.03
N SER A 488 -8.07 0.45 1.26
CA SER A 488 -6.77 0.93 1.76
C SER A 488 -6.78 2.38 2.28
N ARG A 489 -7.82 3.17 1.95
CA ARG A 489 -7.96 4.54 2.47
C ARG A 489 -8.37 4.56 3.95
N VAL A 490 -8.92 3.45 4.47
CA VAL A 490 -9.21 3.30 5.90
C VAL A 490 -7.91 3.27 6.69
N ASP A 491 -6.90 2.52 6.23
CA ASP A 491 -5.57 2.52 6.85
C ASP A 491 -4.89 3.89 6.78
N ASP A 492 -4.97 4.57 5.62
CA ASP A 492 -4.44 5.94 5.46
C ASP A 492 -5.14 6.95 6.39
N LEU A 493 -6.46 6.81 6.59
CA LEU A 493 -7.25 7.64 7.48
C LEU A 493 -6.88 7.40 8.94
N ILE A 494 -6.90 6.13 9.40
CA ILE A 494 -6.54 5.76 10.78
C ILE A 494 -5.10 6.19 11.09
N GLY A 495 -4.16 5.94 10.16
CA GLY A 495 -2.79 6.40 10.28
C GLY A 495 -2.69 7.92 10.38
N SER A 496 -3.44 8.67 9.57
CA SER A 496 -3.46 10.15 9.62
C SER A 496 -4.03 10.70 10.91
N VAL A 497 -5.15 10.13 11.40
CA VAL A 497 -5.80 10.53 12.66
C VAL A 497 -4.93 10.15 13.86
N GLY A 498 -4.34 8.96 13.88
CA GLY A 498 -3.43 8.52 14.93
C GLY A 498 -2.20 9.43 15.06
N ASN A 499 -1.54 9.75 13.94
CA ASN A 499 -0.41 10.70 13.93
C ASN A 499 -0.81 12.12 14.38
N LEU A 500 -2.03 12.55 14.06
CA LEU A 500 -2.57 13.85 14.47
C LEU A 500 -2.86 13.90 15.99
N LEU A 501 -3.54 12.87 16.51
CA LEU A 501 -3.81 12.69 17.94
C LEU A 501 -2.51 12.56 18.75
N GLU A 502 -1.55 11.75 18.30
CA GLU A 502 -0.26 11.56 18.98
C GLU A 502 0.51 12.89 19.07
N CYS A 503 0.62 13.63 17.96
CA CYS A 503 1.28 14.93 17.97
C CYS A 503 0.54 15.94 18.86
N ALA A 504 -0.79 15.93 18.87
CA ALA A 504 -1.59 16.81 19.71
C ALA A 504 -1.43 16.49 21.21
N CYS A 505 -1.44 15.21 21.59
CA CYS A 505 -1.15 14.76 22.96
C CYS A 505 0.25 15.19 23.42
N LEU A 506 1.27 14.99 22.58
CA LEU A 506 2.65 15.44 22.85
C LEU A 506 2.77 16.97 22.97
N THR A 507 1.99 17.72 22.18
CA THR A 507 1.93 19.19 22.26
C THR A 507 1.34 19.63 23.60
N TRP A 508 0.24 18.99 24.01
CA TRP A 508 -0.43 19.26 25.27
C TRP A 508 0.48 18.95 26.46
N GLN A 509 1.06 17.75 26.54
CA GLN A 509 2.00 17.36 27.59
C GLN A 509 3.13 18.40 27.76
N ARG A 510 3.77 18.80 26.65
CA ARG A 510 4.83 19.82 26.67
C ARG A 510 4.34 21.20 27.11
N SER A 511 3.13 21.60 26.76
CA SER A 511 2.58 22.90 27.16
C SER A 511 2.25 22.99 28.67
N CYS A 512 1.89 21.88 29.32
CA CYS A 512 1.81 21.81 30.79
C CYS A 512 3.22 21.93 31.41
N LEU A 513 4.21 21.25 30.83
CA LEU A 513 5.62 21.33 31.26
C LEU A 513 6.26 22.73 31.11
N GLU A 514 5.73 23.61 30.26
CA GLU A 514 6.18 25.01 30.17
C GLU A 514 5.31 25.99 31.00
N SER A 515 4.41 25.46 31.83
CA SER A 515 3.51 26.22 32.72
C SER A 515 2.65 27.28 32.00
N ASN A 516 2.32 27.06 30.72
CA ASN A 516 1.52 27.99 29.93
C ASN A 516 0.08 27.50 29.78
N GLU A 517 -0.75 27.81 30.78
CA GLU A 517 -2.15 27.39 30.83
C GLU A 517 -2.96 27.68 29.56
N ASN A 518 -2.69 28.78 28.85
CA ASN A 518 -3.45 29.16 27.66
C ASN A 518 -3.15 28.23 26.49
N ILE A 519 -1.87 27.90 26.26
CA ILE A 519 -1.48 26.91 25.24
C ILE A 519 -1.98 25.52 25.65
N ALA A 520 -1.87 25.15 26.93
CA ALA A 520 -2.36 23.86 27.44
C ALA A 520 -3.88 23.69 27.29
N LYS A 521 -4.68 24.72 27.58
CA LYS A 521 -6.14 24.72 27.38
C LYS A 521 -6.53 24.61 25.90
N LYS A 522 -5.76 25.22 24.99
CA LYS A 522 -5.98 25.08 23.54
C LYS A 522 -5.59 23.69 23.02
N ALA A 523 -4.47 23.15 23.50
CA ALA A 523 -3.99 21.84 23.09
C ALA A 523 -4.91 20.72 23.59
N SER A 524 -5.29 20.72 24.88
CA SER A 524 -6.27 19.78 25.44
C SER A 524 -7.60 19.82 24.70
N GLY A 525 -8.18 21.01 24.49
CA GLY A 525 -9.43 21.16 23.74
C GLY A 525 -9.36 20.59 22.32
N LEU A 526 -8.23 20.74 21.61
CA LEU A 526 -8.03 20.15 20.30
C LEU A 526 -7.97 18.61 20.34
N VAL A 527 -7.28 18.03 21.33
CA VAL A 527 -7.21 16.56 21.49
C VAL A 527 -8.59 16.00 21.87
N GLU A 528 -9.27 16.61 22.85
CA GLU A 528 -10.59 16.16 23.34
C GLU A 528 -11.66 16.22 22.24
N GLU A 529 -11.69 17.29 21.45
CA GLU A 529 -12.62 17.44 20.33
C GLU A 529 -12.33 16.42 19.21
N LEU A 530 -11.06 16.14 18.90
CA LEU A 530 -10.66 15.17 17.89
C LEU A 530 -10.94 13.72 18.34
N ALA A 531 -10.65 13.39 19.60
CA ALA A 531 -10.94 12.09 20.20
C ALA A 531 -12.44 11.83 20.30
N SER A 532 -13.21 12.82 20.77
CA SER A 532 -14.67 12.72 20.87
C SER A 532 -15.36 12.59 19.50
N TRP A 533 -14.76 13.13 18.44
CA TRP A 533 -15.23 12.93 17.06
C TRP A 533 -14.87 11.55 16.52
N TRP A 534 -13.67 11.05 16.82
CA TRP A 534 -13.15 9.79 16.28
C TRP A 534 -13.78 8.55 16.92
N ASP A 535 -13.97 8.52 18.23
CA ASP A 535 -14.47 7.34 18.96
C ASP A 535 -15.98 7.10 18.76
N GLN A 536 -16.62 7.86 17.88
CA GLN A 536 -17.97 7.58 17.35
C GLN A 536 -17.95 6.47 16.28
N TYR A 537 -16.77 6.12 15.76
CA TYR A 537 -16.59 5.10 14.72
C TYR A 537 -15.95 3.84 15.34
N ALA A 538 -16.39 2.65 14.92
CA ALA A 538 -16.03 1.38 15.58
C ALA A 538 -14.64 0.82 15.20
N THR A 539 -13.61 1.67 15.21
CA THR A 539 -12.19 1.26 15.07
C THR A 539 -11.69 0.37 16.21
N THR A 540 -12.45 0.29 17.31
CA THR A 540 -12.16 -0.53 18.49
C THR A 540 -12.98 -1.83 18.52
N SER A 541 -13.99 -1.99 17.65
CA SER A 541 -14.93 -3.13 17.68
C SER A 541 -14.90 -3.97 16.40
N VAL A 542 -14.45 -3.41 15.27
CA VAL A 542 -14.33 -4.12 14.00
C VAL A 542 -12.97 -4.80 13.91
N GLY A 543 -12.96 -6.14 13.97
CA GLY A 543 -11.75 -6.93 13.78
C GLY A 543 -11.18 -6.85 12.36
N GLY A 544 -9.85 -6.89 12.25
CA GLY A 544 -9.12 -6.83 10.95
C GLY A 544 -8.73 -5.42 10.51
N ILE A 545 -8.94 -4.41 11.35
CA ILE A 545 -8.59 -3.00 11.14
C ILE A 545 -7.67 -2.55 12.30
N PRO A 546 -6.71 -1.62 12.11
CA PRO A 546 -5.85 -1.16 13.19
C PRO A 546 -6.60 -0.47 14.35
N HIS A 547 -6.42 -0.94 15.59
CA HIS A 547 -7.04 -0.37 16.79
C HIS A 547 -6.58 1.07 17.06
N LEU A 548 -7.55 1.99 17.16
CA LEU A 548 -7.31 3.38 17.55
C LEU A 548 -8.52 3.94 18.28
N SER A 549 -8.45 4.02 19.61
CA SER A 549 -9.25 4.93 20.43
C SER A 549 -8.49 6.22 20.72
N GLY A 550 -9.17 7.36 20.55
CA GLY A 550 -8.75 8.67 20.98
C GLY A 550 -9.02 8.94 22.46
N ILE A 551 -10.06 8.35 23.06
CA ILE A 551 -10.33 8.46 24.50
C ILE A 551 -9.20 7.81 25.31
N GLU A 552 -8.74 6.61 24.92
CA GLU A 552 -7.55 5.97 25.49
C GLU A 552 -6.31 6.88 25.40
N MET A 553 -6.12 7.60 24.28
CA MET A 553 -5.01 8.54 24.10
C MET A 553 -5.15 9.78 25.00
N VAL A 554 -6.35 10.35 25.12
CA VAL A 554 -6.64 11.47 26.04
C VAL A 554 -6.38 11.06 27.48
N GLN A 555 -6.86 9.88 27.89
CA GLN A 555 -6.65 9.37 29.24
C GLN A 555 -5.16 9.11 29.53
N SER A 556 -4.47 8.40 28.63
CA SER A 556 -3.01 8.17 28.74
C SER A 556 -2.23 9.49 28.80
N ALA A 557 -2.65 10.51 28.04
CA ALA A 557 -2.03 11.82 28.07
C ALA A 557 -2.27 12.55 29.40
N ARG A 558 -3.47 12.45 29.98
CA ARG A 558 -3.81 13.00 31.31
C ARG A 558 -2.98 12.35 32.41
N GLU A 559 -2.93 11.03 32.46
CA GLU A 559 -2.13 10.25 33.43
C GLU A 559 -0.66 10.72 33.43
N VAL A 560 -0.05 10.85 32.25
CA VAL A 560 1.32 11.36 32.10
C VAL A 560 1.46 12.81 32.54
N VAL A 561 0.51 13.70 32.21
CA VAL A 561 0.55 15.10 32.68
C VAL A 561 0.50 15.16 34.21
N THR A 562 -0.43 14.45 34.84
CA THR A 562 -0.60 14.43 36.30
C THR A 562 0.67 13.94 37.01
N VAL A 563 1.25 12.81 36.58
CA VAL A 563 2.48 12.27 37.19
C VAL A 563 3.68 13.20 37.00
N LEU A 564 3.79 13.88 35.86
CA LEU A 564 4.87 14.85 35.63
C LEU A 564 4.70 16.16 36.40
N GLU A 565 3.46 16.60 36.65
CA GLU A 565 3.15 17.75 37.51
C GLU A 565 3.42 17.42 38.99
N GLU A 566 3.01 16.23 39.46
CA GLU A 566 3.31 15.75 40.82
C GLU A 566 4.82 15.61 41.06
N ARG A 567 5.56 15.04 40.10
CA ARG A 567 7.02 14.97 40.15
C ARG A 567 7.67 16.36 40.29
N ARG A 568 7.14 17.37 39.60
CA ARG A 568 7.69 18.75 39.62
C ARG A 568 7.37 19.52 40.89
N THR A 569 6.21 19.30 41.49
CA THR A 569 5.89 19.86 42.81
C THR A 569 6.72 19.18 43.92
N THR A 570 7.14 17.94 43.71
CA THR A 570 8.01 17.16 44.61
C THR A 570 9.50 17.49 44.40
N ALA A 571 9.97 18.59 45.00
CA ALA A 571 11.39 18.98 45.00
C ALA A 571 11.95 19.19 46.43
N PRO A 572 13.21 18.81 46.73
CA PRO A 572 14.25 18.31 45.81
C PRO A 572 14.54 16.79 45.90
N LEU A 573 15.28 16.29 44.90
CA LEU A 573 15.77 14.90 44.77
C LEU A 573 16.65 14.43 45.96
N PRO A 574 16.79 13.09 46.17
CA PRO A 574 16.27 12.00 45.34
C PRO A 574 14.77 11.73 45.53
N LEU A 575 14.08 11.41 44.43
CA LEU A 575 12.72 10.90 44.46
C LEU A 575 12.67 9.55 45.21
N PRO A 576 11.57 9.22 45.92
CA PRO A 576 11.42 7.91 46.54
C PRO A 576 11.54 6.79 45.50
N PRO A 577 12.25 5.69 45.77
CA PRO A 577 12.35 4.57 44.83
C PRO A 577 11.02 3.88 44.54
N THR A 578 9.97 4.16 45.33
CA THR A 578 8.61 3.70 45.05
C THR A 578 7.81 4.63 44.15
N PHE A 579 8.18 5.91 43.98
CA PHE A 579 7.37 6.90 43.24
C PHE A 579 6.97 6.40 41.86
N TRP A 580 7.94 5.90 41.07
CA TRP A 580 7.65 5.37 39.74
C TRP A 580 6.95 4.01 39.75
N ARG A 581 7.08 3.21 40.81
CA ARG A 581 6.31 1.95 40.94
C ARG A 581 4.84 2.27 41.24
N ASP A 582 4.62 3.22 42.14
CA ASP A 582 3.29 3.60 42.61
C ASP A 582 2.55 4.37 41.49
N ALA A 583 3.23 5.29 40.79
CA ALA A 583 2.69 5.98 39.61
C ALA A 583 2.40 5.06 38.41
N VAL A 584 3.14 3.96 38.24
CA VAL A 584 2.91 2.99 37.15
C VAL A 584 1.75 2.05 37.47
N ALA A 585 1.43 1.82 38.75
CA ALA A 585 0.24 1.06 39.11
C ALA A 585 -1.07 1.74 38.66
N ASP A 586 -1.04 3.07 38.46
CA ASP A 586 -2.16 3.86 37.95
C ASP A 586 -2.17 4.00 36.41
N PHE A 587 -1.21 3.41 35.69
CA PHE A 587 -1.14 3.52 34.22
C PHE A 587 -2.13 2.57 33.54
N SER A 588 -3.12 3.13 32.84
CA SER A 588 -4.16 2.34 32.17
C SER A 588 -3.72 1.70 30.84
N SER A 589 -2.58 2.12 30.26
CA SER A 589 -2.16 1.62 28.95
C SER A 589 -0.64 1.57 28.74
N ALA A 590 -0.25 0.78 27.74
CA ALA A 590 1.09 0.76 27.16
C ALA A 590 1.56 2.11 26.61
N ARG A 591 0.63 2.98 26.19
CA ARG A 591 0.96 4.34 25.71
C ARG A 591 1.37 5.24 26.87
N THR A 592 0.72 5.11 28.04
CA THR A 592 1.11 5.81 29.27
C THR A 592 2.55 5.44 29.67
N HIS A 593 2.88 4.15 29.65
CA HIS A 593 4.24 3.64 29.90
C HIS A 593 5.29 4.22 28.93
N ALA A 594 5.01 4.21 27.61
CA ALA A 594 5.92 4.73 26.60
C ALA A 594 6.20 6.24 26.78
N ALA A 595 5.15 7.02 27.03
CA ALA A 595 5.26 8.47 27.21
C ALA A 595 5.97 8.85 28.53
N ALA A 596 5.73 8.10 29.62
CA ALA A 596 6.48 8.25 30.86
C ALA A 596 7.98 7.95 30.69
N ALA A 597 8.32 6.89 29.93
CA ALA A 597 9.71 6.57 29.59
C ALA A 597 10.38 7.67 28.75
N ASP A 598 9.68 8.21 27.76
CA ASP A 598 10.18 9.34 26.94
C ASP A 598 10.38 10.62 27.76
N ALA A 599 9.54 10.89 28.77
CA ALA A 599 9.70 12.04 29.66
C ALA A 599 10.92 11.88 30.59
N LEU A 600 11.09 10.69 31.19
CA LEU A 600 12.26 10.34 31.99
C LEU A 600 13.58 10.47 31.21
N LEU A 601 13.58 10.03 29.94
CA LEU A 601 14.75 10.15 29.06
C LEU A 601 15.09 11.61 28.70
N GLN A 602 14.09 12.48 28.55
CA GLN A 602 14.33 13.91 28.32
C GLN A 602 14.99 14.59 29.52
N GLU A 603 14.62 14.19 30.74
CA GLU A 603 15.24 14.66 31.98
C GLU A 603 16.56 13.94 32.33
N LYS A 604 16.99 12.97 31.53
CA LYS A 604 18.21 12.15 31.69
C LYS A 604 18.23 11.28 32.95
N ASP A 605 17.07 10.95 33.50
CA ASP A 605 16.94 10.03 34.64
C ASP A 605 16.93 8.58 34.14
N PHE A 606 18.13 8.08 33.83
CA PHE A 606 18.31 6.76 33.23
C PHE A 606 17.95 5.61 34.17
N ASP A 607 18.10 5.79 35.48
CA ASP A 607 17.86 4.73 36.46
C ASP A 607 16.35 4.55 36.72
N ALA A 608 15.58 5.63 36.81
CA ALA A 608 14.11 5.55 36.83
C ALA A 608 13.55 4.96 35.53
N ALA A 609 14.05 5.41 34.37
CA ALA A 609 13.62 4.87 33.07
C ALA A 609 13.95 3.37 32.92
N MET A 610 15.08 2.92 33.47
CA MET A 610 15.43 1.50 33.50
C MET A 610 14.44 0.70 34.35
N GLY A 611 14.09 1.20 35.54
CA GLY A 611 13.12 0.58 36.43
C GLY A 611 11.74 0.43 35.78
N LEU A 612 11.25 1.49 35.14
CA LEU A 612 10.00 1.50 34.38
C LEU A 612 10.00 0.43 33.26
N LEU A 613 11.05 0.38 32.45
CA LEU A 613 11.15 -0.59 31.35
C LEU A 613 11.27 -2.04 31.85
N VAL A 614 11.96 -2.26 32.97
CA VAL A 614 12.10 -3.59 33.59
C VAL A 614 10.79 -4.05 34.25
N HIS A 615 9.96 -3.14 34.76
CA HIS A 615 8.63 -3.50 35.23
C HIS A 615 7.68 -3.74 34.06
N TRP A 616 7.66 -2.88 33.04
CA TRP A 616 6.76 -3.02 31.89
C TRP A 616 6.99 -4.36 31.14
N ILE A 617 8.24 -4.81 30.97
CA ILE A 617 8.49 -6.13 30.35
C ILE A 617 7.90 -7.31 31.14
N THR A 618 7.71 -7.18 32.47
CA THR A 618 7.04 -8.22 33.29
C THR A 618 5.52 -8.26 33.12
N LEU A 619 4.94 -7.28 32.42
CA LEU A 619 3.51 -7.25 32.09
C LEU A 619 3.22 -7.80 30.67
N LEU A 620 4.26 -8.15 29.90
CA LEU A 620 4.13 -8.64 28.52
C LEU A 620 3.89 -10.16 28.49
N GLU A 621 2.67 -10.59 28.78
CA GLU A 621 2.24 -11.99 28.68
C GLU A 621 1.01 -12.15 27.76
N GLY A 622 1.00 -13.22 26.96
CA GLY A 622 -0.09 -13.51 26.02
C GLY A 622 -0.33 -12.37 25.04
N ASP A 623 -1.60 -12.01 24.85
CA ASP A 623 -2.06 -11.01 23.88
C ASP A 623 -1.39 -9.63 24.07
N GLU A 624 -0.93 -9.27 25.27
CA GLU A 624 -0.19 -8.02 25.53
C GLU A 624 1.14 -7.93 24.76
N ILE A 625 1.72 -9.06 24.36
CA ILE A 625 2.96 -9.08 23.57
C ILE A 625 2.74 -8.40 22.20
N ASP A 626 1.60 -8.65 21.54
CA ASP A 626 1.26 -8.02 20.26
C ASP A 626 0.83 -6.55 20.47
N HIS A 627 -0.05 -6.30 21.45
CA HIS A 627 -0.59 -4.97 21.73
C HIS A 627 0.47 -3.95 22.20
N SER A 628 1.40 -4.36 23.07
CA SER A 628 2.32 -3.44 23.75
C SER A 628 3.81 -3.75 23.59
N GLY A 629 4.19 -4.95 23.17
CA GLY A 629 5.60 -5.36 23.02
C GLY A 629 6.41 -4.51 22.04
N ASN A 630 5.84 -4.09 20.91
CA ASN A 630 6.53 -3.20 19.96
C ASN A 630 6.78 -1.79 20.55
N SER A 631 5.83 -1.26 21.31
CA SER A 631 6.00 0.03 22.01
C SER A 631 7.11 -0.05 23.07
N TRP A 632 7.16 -1.17 23.81
CA TRP A 632 8.26 -1.44 24.75
C TRP A 632 9.62 -1.50 24.04
N LEU A 633 9.72 -2.22 22.91
CA LEU A 633 10.96 -2.33 22.13
C LEU A 633 11.45 -0.95 21.66
N VAL A 634 10.56 -0.08 21.18
CA VAL A 634 10.93 1.29 20.78
C VAL A 634 11.46 2.10 21.97
N ALA A 635 10.80 2.04 23.13
CA ALA A 635 11.24 2.75 24.33
C ALA A 635 12.59 2.21 24.86
N ALA A 636 12.77 0.89 24.90
CA ALA A 636 14.02 0.23 25.30
C ALA A 636 15.18 0.57 24.36
N HIS A 637 14.97 0.62 23.04
CA HIS A 637 15.97 1.10 22.07
C HIS A 637 16.38 2.57 22.30
N ARG A 638 15.43 3.45 22.63
CA ARG A 638 15.73 4.87 22.95
C ARG A 638 16.52 5.01 24.25
N TRP A 639 16.16 4.23 25.27
CA TRP A 639 16.89 4.18 26.53
C TRP A 639 18.32 3.69 26.32
N LEU A 640 18.51 2.53 25.67
CA LEU A 640 19.84 1.99 25.37
C LEU A 640 20.71 2.96 24.58
N ARG A 641 20.17 3.60 23.54
CA ARG A 641 20.90 4.59 22.74
C ARG A 641 21.39 5.78 23.56
N SER A 642 20.62 6.18 24.57
CA SER A 642 20.97 7.28 25.47
C SER A 642 21.96 6.82 26.55
N ALA A 643 21.71 5.67 27.19
CA ALA A 643 22.56 5.08 28.21
C ALA A 643 23.97 4.72 27.69
N LEU A 644 24.08 4.27 26.43
CA LEU A 644 25.35 4.00 25.75
C LEU A 644 26.23 5.24 25.53
N THR A 645 25.74 6.46 25.79
CA THR A 645 26.59 7.66 25.77
C THR A 645 27.43 7.82 27.05
N ASP A 646 27.04 7.16 28.15
CA ASP A 646 27.77 7.12 29.41
C ASP A 646 28.79 5.96 29.40
N LEU A 647 30.01 6.27 28.94
CA LEU A 647 31.12 5.31 28.87
C LEU A 647 31.81 5.06 30.23
N SER A 648 31.26 5.56 31.34
CA SER A 648 31.80 5.29 32.67
C SER A 648 31.62 3.81 33.06
N ALA A 649 32.40 3.33 34.03
CA ALA A 649 32.22 1.98 34.58
C ALA A 649 30.80 1.77 35.16
N SER A 650 30.21 2.82 35.75
CA SER A 650 28.80 2.86 36.18
C SER A 650 27.82 2.75 35.00
N GLY A 651 28.01 3.51 33.92
CA GLY A 651 27.17 3.46 32.73
C GLY A 651 27.20 2.11 32.03
N CYS A 652 28.41 1.55 31.84
CA CYS A 652 28.60 0.20 31.32
C CYS A 652 27.93 -0.87 32.20
N ASN A 653 28.01 -0.73 33.52
CA ASN A 653 27.34 -1.64 34.46
C ASN A 653 25.81 -1.50 34.40
N ARG A 654 25.26 -0.29 34.27
CA ARG A 654 23.82 -0.03 34.08
C ARG A 654 23.31 -0.72 32.82
N VAL A 655 24.00 -0.56 31.69
CA VAL A 655 23.64 -1.21 30.42
C VAL A 655 23.72 -2.74 30.53
N ARG A 656 24.78 -3.29 31.12
CA ARG A 656 24.88 -4.74 31.39
C ARG A 656 23.71 -5.23 32.23
N ARG A 657 23.40 -4.54 33.34
CA ARG A 657 22.35 -4.94 34.28
C ARG A 657 20.96 -4.90 33.67
N PHE A 658 20.66 -3.90 32.84
CA PHE A 658 19.41 -3.87 32.09
C PHE A 658 19.25 -5.10 31.20
N LEU A 659 20.31 -5.51 30.50
CA LEU A 659 20.26 -6.68 29.61
C LEU A 659 20.12 -8.01 30.36
N GLU A 660 20.73 -8.15 31.54
CA GLU A 660 20.48 -9.29 32.44
C GLU A 660 19.02 -9.37 32.90
N LEU A 661 18.41 -8.21 33.21
CA LEU A 661 17.01 -8.15 33.63
C LEU A 661 16.05 -8.44 32.47
N VAL A 662 16.37 -7.99 31.25
CA VAL A 662 15.61 -8.34 30.04
C VAL A 662 15.73 -9.84 29.69
N GLU A 663 16.92 -10.44 29.83
CA GLU A 663 17.08 -11.90 29.66
C GLU A 663 16.26 -12.68 30.70
N ALA A 664 16.31 -12.28 31.97
CA ALA A 664 15.54 -12.92 33.03
C ALA A 664 14.02 -12.82 32.82
N ASN A 665 13.51 -11.63 32.46
CA ASN A 665 12.08 -11.41 32.26
C ASN A 665 11.54 -11.96 30.93
N THR A 666 12.39 -12.41 30.00
CA THR A 666 11.97 -13.09 28.77
C THR A 666 12.07 -14.63 28.85
N ALA A 667 12.41 -15.18 30.02
CA ALA A 667 12.61 -16.61 30.22
C ALA A 667 11.40 -17.46 29.80
N GLY A 668 10.17 -17.07 30.16
CA GLY A 668 8.95 -17.80 29.80
C GLY A 668 8.73 -17.92 28.29
N LEU A 669 9.09 -16.89 27.52
CA LEU A 669 9.03 -16.92 26.05
C LEU A 669 10.08 -17.89 25.47
N THR A 670 11.26 -17.96 26.08
CA THR A 670 12.28 -18.93 25.66
C THR A 670 11.90 -20.38 26.01
N GLU A 671 11.21 -20.59 27.14
CA GLU A 671 10.66 -21.88 27.53
C GLU A 671 9.55 -22.34 26.58
N MET A 672 8.64 -21.45 26.17
CA MET A 672 7.61 -21.74 25.16
C MET A 672 8.22 -22.22 23.84
N ILE A 673 9.32 -21.59 23.38
CA ILE A 673 10.05 -22.03 22.18
C ILE A 673 10.76 -23.38 22.40
N ASP A 674 11.30 -23.65 23.58
CA ASP A 674 11.90 -24.95 23.91
C ASP A 674 10.84 -26.07 23.98
N ILE A 675 9.62 -25.80 24.47
CA ILE A 675 8.47 -26.72 24.42
C ILE A 675 8.07 -26.99 22.96
N ALA A 676 7.89 -25.95 22.14
CA ALA A 676 7.61 -26.12 20.71
C ALA A 676 8.74 -26.89 19.98
N ALA A 677 9.98 -26.78 20.46
CA ALA A 677 11.14 -27.50 19.95
C ALA A 677 11.26 -28.95 20.45
N SER A 678 10.55 -29.36 21.51
CA SER A 678 10.44 -30.75 21.95
C SER A 678 9.42 -31.54 21.13
N GLY A 679 8.48 -30.84 20.48
CA GLY A 679 7.39 -31.41 19.69
C GLY A 679 6.14 -31.76 20.50
N GLN A 680 6.13 -31.52 21.83
CA GLN A 680 4.95 -31.62 22.68
C GLN A 680 3.93 -30.49 22.38
N GLU A 681 2.72 -30.59 22.91
CA GLU A 681 1.76 -29.48 22.91
C GLU A 681 1.93 -28.63 24.18
N PRO A 682 1.71 -27.30 24.13
CA PRO A 682 1.82 -26.44 25.32
C PRO A 682 0.77 -26.68 26.43
N ARG A 683 -0.02 -27.76 26.36
CA ARG A 683 -1.08 -28.11 27.34
C ARG A 683 -1.21 -29.62 27.55
N SER A 684 -0.23 -30.23 28.21
CA SER A 684 -0.44 -31.42 29.07
C SER A 684 0.78 -31.61 29.97
N ARG A 685 0.59 -31.39 31.27
CA ARG A 685 1.62 -31.64 32.29
C ARG A 685 1.49 -33.08 32.77
N ASP A 686 1.84 -34.03 31.90
CA ASP A 686 1.76 -35.47 32.18
C ASP A 686 3.13 -36.15 32.19
N GLU A 687 3.30 -37.06 33.15
CA GLU A 687 4.55 -37.73 33.47
C GLU A 687 4.96 -38.75 32.40
N SER A 688 5.95 -38.43 31.57
CA SER A 688 6.72 -39.46 30.85
C SER A 688 8.13 -39.00 30.49
N GLY A 689 9.08 -39.26 31.39
CA GLY A 689 10.51 -39.05 31.14
C GLY A 689 11.06 -40.03 30.09
N ALA A 690 11.22 -39.58 28.85
CA ALA A 690 11.97 -40.28 27.82
C ALA A 690 13.28 -39.53 27.53
N ALA A 691 14.41 -40.05 28.04
CA ALA A 691 15.72 -39.45 27.82
C ALA A 691 16.11 -39.53 26.32
N LEU A 692 16.31 -38.38 25.69
CA LEU A 692 16.82 -38.28 24.33
C LEU A 692 18.33 -38.55 24.32
N SER A 693 18.75 -39.54 23.53
CA SER A 693 20.17 -39.84 23.29
C SER A 693 20.80 -38.76 22.40
N ASP A 694 21.81 -38.07 22.93
CA ASP A 694 22.54 -37.01 22.23
C ASP A 694 23.65 -37.62 21.33
N GLU A 695 23.39 -37.73 20.03
CA GLU A 695 24.44 -37.94 19.02
C GLU A 695 24.30 -36.96 17.85
N THR A 696 25.01 -35.85 17.92
CA THR A 696 25.83 -35.34 16.79
C THR A 696 26.85 -34.32 17.32
N ASP A 697 27.99 -34.85 17.77
CA ASP A 697 29.09 -34.07 18.35
C ASP A 697 29.87 -33.31 17.27
N ASP A 698 30.16 -32.02 17.52
CA ASP A 698 31.25 -31.25 16.89
C ASP A 698 31.50 -29.95 17.70
N ASP A 699 32.02 -30.10 18.93
CA ASP A 699 32.97 -29.20 19.65
C ASP A 699 32.73 -29.26 21.19
N GLN A 700 33.24 -30.33 21.84
CA GLN A 700 33.17 -30.70 23.29
C GLN A 700 33.54 -29.55 24.26
N ILE A 701 32.82 -29.28 25.37
CA ILE A 701 32.54 -30.03 26.63
C ILE A 701 33.72 -30.06 27.62
N GLY A 702 33.43 -29.58 28.84
CA GLY A 702 34.16 -29.81 30.08
C GLY A 702 33.36 -29.24 31.26
N THR A 703 32.79 -30.14 32.09
CA THR A 703 32.59 -30.07 33.57
C THR A 703 32.47 -28.70 34.24
N ASP A 704 31.50 -28.36 35.11
CA ASP A 704 30.33 -29.05 35.72
C ASP A 704 29.26 -27.95 36.01
N GLU A 705 28.08 -28.14 36.60
CA GLU A 705 27.41 -29.26 37.30
C GLU A 705 25.86 -29.16 37.07
N SER A 706 25.04 -29.94 37.78
CA SER A 706 23.60 -29.69 37.95
C SER A 706 23.18 -29.90 39.40
N VAL A 707 22.77 -28.82 40.09
CA VAL A 707 22.32 -28.86 41.49
C VAL A 707 20.90 -28.29 41.59
N ALA A 708 19.94 -29.05 41.06
CA ALA A 708 18.51 -28.71 41.08
C ALA A 708 17.63 -29.96 41.31
N SER A 709 17.96 -30.75 42.33
CA SER A 709 17.20 -31.96 42.70
C SER A 709 17.09 -32.07 44.23
N ALA A 710 16.24 -31.25 44.83
CA ALA A 710 16.05 -31.23 46.29
C ALA A 710 14.59 -31.03 46.75
N TYR A 711 13.63 -30.84 45.84
CA TYR A 711 12.22 -30.59 46.18
C TYR A 711 11.19 -31.39 45.33
N GLU A 712 11.62 -32.45 44.64
CA GLU A 712 10.72 -33.36 43.89
C GLU A 712 10.06 -34.45 44.78
N SER A 713 9.66 -34.11 46.00
CA SER A 713 9.03 -35.08 46.93
C SER A 713 7.88 -34.51 47.78
N MET A 714 7.02 -33.71 47.14
CA MET A 714 5.67 -33.43 47.63
C MET A 714 4.66 -33.52 46.48
N VAL A 715 4.08 -34.71 46.31
CA VAL A 715 2.89 -34.91 45.47
C VAL A 715 1.69 -34.41 46.26
N TRP A 716 1.00 -33.38 45.74
CA TRP A 716 -0.29 -32.96 46.27
C TRP A 716 -1.37 -33.89 45.71
N GLN A 717 -2.01 -34.67 46.57
CA GLN A 717 -3.17 -35.47 46.17
C GLN A 717 -4.41 -34.57 46.16
N ASP A 718 -4.94 -34.29 44.98
CA ASP A 718 -6.27 -33.71 44.85
C ASP A 718 -7.31 -34.70 45.39
N SER A 719 -8.34 -34.18 46.06
CA SER A 719 -9.35 -34.95 46.77
C SER A 719 -10.77 -34.47 46.47
N THR A 720 -11.01 -34.14 45.20
CA THR A 720 -12.34 -33.84 44.65
C THR A 720 -12.49 -34.48 43.28
N ASP A 721 -13.05 -35.70 43.26
CA ASP A 721 -13.53 -36.40 42.07
C ASP A 721 -15.06 -36.22 41.97
N ASP A 722 -15.50 -35.10 41.40
CA ASP A 722 -16.89 -34.86 41.05
C ASP A 722 -17.10 -34.91 39.52
N GLY A 723 -16.97 -36.13 38.98
CA GLY A 723 -17.09 -36.43 37.55
C GLY A 723 -18.40 -35.97 36.89
N THR A 724 -18.44 -34.70 36.45
CA THR A 724 -19.39 -34.17 35.48
C THR A 724 -18.67 -33.76 34.20
N ASP A 725 -18.60 -34.71 33.26
CA ASP A 725 -18.11 -34.49 31.89
C ASP A 725 -19.15 -33.68 31.11
N GLY A 726 -19.00 -32.35 31.15
CA GLY A 726 -19.97 -31.37 30.66
C GLY A 726 -19.91 -31.16 29.15
N GLY A 727 -20.40 -32.14 28.37
CA GLY A 727 -20.46 -32.02 26.92
C GLY A 727 -21.39 -30.89 26.44
N MET A 728 -20.80 -29.84 25.86
CA MET A 728 -21.48 -28.92 24.94
C MET A 728 -20.77 -28.97 23.58
N LEU A 729 -21.52 -28.77 22.49
CA LEU A 729 -20.95 -28.64 21.15
C LEU A 729 -20.29 -27.26 21.03
N ASP A 730 -19.00 -27.22 20.69
CA ASP A 730 -18.31 -25.99 20.31
C ASP A 730 -18.86 -25.44 18.98
N VAL A 731 -19.85 -24.56 19.09
CA VAL A 731 -20.19 -23.57 18.05
C VAL A 731 -20.19 -22.19 18.70
N ASP A 732 -19.01 -21.79 19.17
CA ASP A 732 -18.54 -20.42 19.31
C ASP A 732 -17.05 -20.50 19.69
N LEU A 733 -16.16 -19.88 18.89
CA LEU A 733 -14.72 -19.83 19.20
C LEU A 733 -14.51 -18.89 20.40
N PRO A 734 -14.08 -19.37 21.58
CA PRO A 734 -13.94 -18.50 22.74
C PRO A 734 -12.73 -17.58 22.56
N THR A 735 -12.94 -16.27 22.71
CA THR A 735 -11.94 -15.20 22.63
C THR A 735 -11.00 -15.18 23.85
N GLY A 736 -10.32 -16.29 24.13
CA GLY A 736 -9.40 -16.43 25.27
C GLY A 736 -8.53 -17.68 25.30
N ALA A 737 -8.56 -18.52 24.26
CA ALA A 737 -7.60 -19.62 24.09
C ALA A 737 -6.77 -19.38 22.82
N SER A 738 -5.66 -18.63 22.95
CA SER A 738 -4.77 -18.39 21.82
C SER A 738 -4.27 -19.72 21.24
N ASN A 739 -4.32 -19.82 19.90
CA ASN A 739 -3.80 -21.00 19.20
C ASN A 739 -2.31 -21.16 19.56
N PRO A 740 -1.84 -22.33 20.02
CA PRO A 740 -0.45 -22.50 20.46
C PRO A 740 0.59 -22.20 19.38
N VAL A 741 0.21 -22.22 18.09
CA VAL A 741 1.07 -21.79 16.98
C VAL A 741 1.22 -20.26 16.94
N VAL A 742 0.17 -19.52 17.28
CA VAL A 742 0.14 -18.04 17.31
C VAL A 742 0.98 -17.51 18.47
N ALA A 743 0.80 -18.06 19.68
CA ALA A 743 1.63 -17.69 20.83
C ALA A 743 3.14 -17.88 20.56
N VAL A 744 3.51 -18.95 19.84
CA VAL A 744 4.91 -19.20 19.42
C VAL A 744 5.36 -18.24 18.31
N GLU A 745 4.47 -17.79 17.43
CA GLU A 745 4.73 -16.77 16.41
C GLU A 745 5.03 -15.41 17.06
N GLU A 746 4.14 -14.96 17.95
CA GLU A 746 4.25 -13.70 18.71
C GLU A 746 5.52 -13.68 19.58
N ALA A 747 5.78 -14.77 20.32
CA ALA A 747 7.00 -14.92 21.10
C ALA A 747 8.27 -14.86 20.23
N ALA A 748 8.25 -15.47 19.03
CA ALA A 748 9.38 -15.44 18.11
C ALA A 748 9.62 -14.04 17.52
N ASP A 749 8.57 -13.31 17.17
CA ASP A 749 8.67 -11.93 16.65
C ASP A 749 9.12 -10.94 17.74
N PHE A 750 8.57 -11.01 18.95
CA PHE A 750 9.01 -10.15 20.07
C PHE A 750 10.47 -10.43 20.46
N LEU A 751 10.85 -11.71 20.61
CA LEU A 751 12.24 -12.09 20.88
C LEU A 751 13.17 -11.65 19.74
N THR A 752 12.71 -11.65 18.48
CA THR A 752 13.48 -11.10 17.35
C THR A 752 13.82 -9.63 17.60
N GLY A 753 12.87 -8.82 18.06
CA GLY A 753 13.10 -7.44 18.49
C GLY A 753 14.17 -7.33 19.60
N VAL A 754 14.03 -8.12 20.68
CA VAL A 754 14.98 -8.15 21.80
C VAL A 754 16.39 -8.54 21.34
N ILE A 755 16.52 -9.54 20.46
CA ILE A 755 17.79 -10.01 19.91
C ILE A 755 18.44 -8.95 19.00
N VAL A 756 17.65 -8.22 18.21
CA VAL A 756 18.11 -7.10 17.37
C VAL A 756 18.61 -5.94 18.25
N MET A 757 17.86 -5.60 19.30
CA MET A 757 18.23 -4.61 20.30
C MET A 757 19.57 -4.96 20.97
N PHE A 758 19.68 -6.19 21.48
CA PHE A 758 20.89 -6.71 22.10
C PHE A 758 22.08 -6.68 21.14
N ARG A 759 21.90 -7.06 19.86
CA ARG A 759 22.95 -6.95 18.83
C ARG A 759 23.45 -5.52 18.65
N GLN A 760 22.56 -4.53 18.60
CA GLN A 760 22.95 -3.12 18.43
C GLN A 760 23.83 -2.65 19.60
N THR A 761 23.47 -3.00 20.84
CA THR A 761 24.27 -2.70 22.04
C THR A 761 25.67 -3.31 21.95
N ILE A 762 25.78 -4.58 21.56
CA ILE A 762 27.07 -5.26 21.41
C ILE A 762 27.91 -4.67 20.25
N VAL A 763 27.29 -4.23 19.15
CA VAL A 763 27.98 -3.53 18.04
C VAL A 763 28.58 -2.21 18.51
N THR A 764 27.83 -1.41 19.28
CA THR A 764 28.33 -0.15 19.86
C THR A 764 29.49 -0.43 20.82
N GLY A 765 29.33 -1.39 21.75
CA GLY A 765 30.41 -1.81 22.65
C GLY A 765 31.66 -2.34 21.91
N CYS A 766 31.51 -3.01 20.77
CA CYS A 766 32.65 -3.39 19.91
C CYS A 766 33.38 -2.17 19.33
N LEU A 767 32.66 -1.12 18.93
CA LEU A 767 33.26 0.11 18.40
C LEU A 767 34.02 0.87 19.50
N ASP A 768 33.43 1.04 20.67
CA ASP A 768 34.05 1.75 21.79
C ASP A 768 35.25 0.99 22.37
N ALA A 769 35.16 -0.34 22.49
CA ALA A 769 36.28 -1.18 22.92
C ALA A 769 37.44 -1.20 21.90
N ALA A 770 37.14 -1.32 20.60
CA ALA A 770 38.17 -1.26 19.55
C ALA A 770 38.81 0.13 19.42
N ALA A 771 38.09 1.19 19.81
CA ALA A 771 38.62 2.54 19.93
C ALA A 771 39.39 2.80 21.25
N GLY A 772 39.45 1.82 22.17
CA GLY A 772 40.13 1.95 23.46
C GLY A 772 39.43 2.89 24.45
N ARG A 773 38.12 3.12 24.30
CA ARG A 773 37.34 4.03 25.15
C ARG A 773 36.78 3.36 26.41
N ILE A 774 36.62 2.03 26.38
CA ILE A 774 36.11 1.23 27.49
C ILE A 774 37.05 0.05 27.76
N GLU A 775 37.35 -0.19 29.03
CA GLU A 775 38.03 -1.41 29.49
C GLU A 775 36.98 -2.47 29.85
N THR A 776 37.18 -3.70 29.40
CA THR A 776 36.20 -4.78 29.58
C THR A 776 36.52 -5.57 30.84
N SER A 777 35.63 -5.54 31.82
CA SER A 777 35.83 -6.27 33.09
C SER A 777 35.69 -7.79 32.91
N VAL A 778 36.27 -8.58 33.83
CA VAL A 778 36.13 -10.04 33.82
C VAL A 778 34.65 -10.45 33.92
N VAL A 779 33.88 -9.80 34.78
CA VAL A 779 32.44 -10.02 34.96
C VAL A 779 31.65 -9.77 33.67
N GLU A 780 32.01 -8.74 32.91
CA GLU A 780 31.42 -8.46 31.59
C GLU A 780 31.77 -9.56 30.58
N ILE A 781 33.02 -10.06 30.56
CA ILE A 781 33.43 -11.18 29.70
C ILE A 781 32.64 -12.45 30.00
N ASP A 782 32.37 -12.74 31.27
CA ASP A 782 31.59 -13.91 31.68
C ASP A 782 30.10 -13.75 31.37
N SER A 783 29.55 -12.54 31.51
CA SER A 783 28.19 -12.20 31.04
C SER A 783 28.06 -12.43 29.53
N LEU A 784 29.02 -11.92 28.74
CA LEU A 784 29.09 -12.11 27.28
C LEU A 784 29.22 -13.60 26.88
N ARG A 785 29.88 -14.42 27.71
CA ARG A 785 30.00 -15.88 27.52
C ARG A 785 28.67 -16.59 27.79
N GLY A 786 27.99 -16.25 28.89
CA GLY A 786 26.68 -16.77 29.25
C GLY A 786 25.64 -16.48 28.17
N TRP A 787 25.47 -15.21 27.81
CA TRP A 787 24.58 -14.79 26.71
C TRP A 787 24.86 -15.51 25.39
N ARG A 788 26.13 -15.73 25.05
CA ARG A 788 26.49 -16.50 23.85
C ARG A 788 26.10 -17.98 23.94
N GLN A 789 26.04 -18.57 25.14
CA GLN A 789 25.52 -19.92 25.37
C GLN A 789 23.98 -19.94 25.31
N THR A 790 23.29 -19.01 25.98
CA THR A 790 21.82 -18.85 25.93
C THR A 790 21.34 -18.76 24.48
N LEU A 791 21.90 -17.83 23.70
CA LEU A 791 21.56 -17.65 22.29
C LEU A 791 21.90 -18.87 21.41
N ARG A 792 22.93 -19.67 21.75
CA ARG A 792 23.24 -20.93 21.04
C ARG A 792 22.21 -22.03 21.33
N ARG A 793 21.63 -22.07 22.53
CA ARG A 793 20.48 -22.95 22.86
C ARG A 793 19.25 -22.46 22.09
N LEU A 794 18.85 -21.21 22.29
CA LEU A 794 17.65 -20.61 21.69
C LEU A 794 17.61 -20.75 20.16
N ARG A 795 18.72 -20.46 19.47
CA ARG A 795 18.83 -20.65 18.00
C ARG A 795 18.59 -22.09 17.55
N ARG A 796 19.03 -23.09 18.33
CA ARG A 796 18.78 -24.51 18.04
C ARG A 796 17.32 -24.87 18.32
N ALA A 797 16.74 -24.33 19.37
CA ALA A 797 15.32 -24.48 19.70
C ALA A 797 14.43 -23.93 18.57
N MET A 798 14.61 -22.66 18.19
CA MET A 798 13.84 -22.01 17.12
C MET A 798 13.84 -22.80 15.80
N VAL A 799 15.00 -23.30 15.35
CA VAL A 799 15.09 -24.11 14.11
C VAL A 799 14.39 -25.47 14.27
N ARG A 800 14.43 -26.10 15.47
CA ARG A 800 13.69 -27.35 15.75
C ARG A 800 12.19 -27.10 15.82
N ALA A 801 11.73 -26.08 16.55
CA ALA A 801 10.33 -25.68 16.62
C ALA A 801 9.75 -25.44 15.21
N ALA A 802 10.46 -24.69 14.35
CA ALA A 802 10.05 -24.48 12.96
C ALA A 802 9.91 -25.79 12.16
N MET A 803 10.83 -26.76 12.34
CA MET A 803 10.70 -28.08 11.71
C MET A 803 9.49 -28.86 12.23
N HIS A 804 9.24 -28.85 13.54
CA HIS A 804 8.10 -29.56 14.15
C HIS A 804 6.77 -28.95 13.71
N ILE A 805 6.61 -27.62 13.75
CA ILE A 805 5.39 -26.91 13.34
C ILE A 805 5.04 -27.20 11.87
N ILE A 806 6.02 -27.17 10.95
CA ILE A 806 5.80 -27.50 9.53
C ILE A 806 5.43 -28.98 9.32
N SER A 807 5.93 -29.88 10.17
CA SER A 807 5.74 -31.33 9.99
C SER A 807 4.34 -31.84 10.34
N ARG A 808 3.56 -31.08 11.13
CA ARG A 808 2.22 -31.45 11.60
C ARG A 808 1.15 -31.37 10.49
N ASP A 809 0.20 -32.29 10.51
CA ASP A 809 -0.99 -32.40 9.63
C ASP A 809 -0.71 -32.26 8.13
N GLN A 810 0.13 -33.15 7.60
CA GLN A 810 0.37 -33.26 6.15
C GLN A 810 -0.85 -33.75 5.35
N GLN A 811 -1.91 -34.22 6.02
CA GLN A 811 -3.17 -34.66 5.42
C GLN A 811 -4.35 -33.90 6.03
N GLN A 812 -5.39 -33.66 5.22
CA GLN A 812 -6.59 -32.91 5.61
C GLN A 812 -7.41 -33.74 6.61
N PRO A 813 -7.78 -33.20 7.79
CA PRO A 813 -8.68 -33.88 8.71
C PRO A 813 -10.04 -34.16 8.04
N PRO A 814 -10.66 -35.32 8.32
CA PRO A 814 -12.01 -35.60 7.81
C PRO A 814 -13.01 -34.56 8.35
N GLY A 815 -13.80 -33.97 7.46
CA GLY A 815 -14.83 -32.98 7.80
C GLY A 815 -14.45 -31.50 7.62
N MET A 816 -13.15 -31.16 7.61
CA MET A 816 -12.68 -29.77 7.41
C MET A 816 -12.69 -29.38 5.92
N THR A 817 -13.00 -28.12 5.58
CA THR A 817 -12.93 -27.66 4.17
C THR A 817 -11.49 -27.47 3.69
N VAL A 818 -11.29 -27.49 2.36
CA VAL A 818 -9.98 -27.23 1.75
C VAL A 818 -9.47 -25.81 2.05
N ALA A 819 -10.37 -24.83 2.19
CA ALA A 819 -10.03 -23.44 2.46
C ALA A 819 -9.58 -23.22 3.92
N GLU A 820 -10.29 -23.77 4.90
CA GLU A 820 -9.90 -23.73 6.31
C GLU A 820 -8.55 -24.44 6.55
N PHE A 821 -8.37 -25.59 5.89
CA PHE A 821 -7.12 -26.33 5.98
C PHE A 821 -5.93 -25.59 5.37
N ASP A 822 -6.13 -24.82 4.28
CA ASP A 822 -5.09 -23.93 3.74
C ASP A 822 -4.81 -22.75 4.68
N ARG A 823 -5.83 -22.17 5.36
CA ARG A 823 -5.64 -21.11 6.36
C ARG A 823 -4.80 -21.58 7.55
N LEU A 824 -5.13 -22.73 8.16
CA LEU A 824 -4.37 -23.29 9.29
C LEU A 824 -2.92 -23.62 8.91
N ARG A 825 -2.70 -24.11 7.69
CA ARG A 825 -1.35 -24.36 7.15
C ARG A 825 -0.57 -23.07 6.93
N TRP A 826 -1.21 -22.07 6.34
CA TRP A 826 -0.62 -20.76 6.09
C TRP A 826 -0.14 -20.11 7.39
N GLN A 827 -0.93 -20.16 8.46
CA GLN A 827 -0.55 -19.68 9.79
C GLN A 827 0.70 -20.40 10.33
N ARG A 828 0.77 -21.73 10.18
CA ARG A 828 1.97 -22.52 10.57
C ARG A 828 3.21 -22.19 9.74
N ASP A 829 3.05 -21.87 8.46
CA ASP A 829 4.18 -21.39 7.64
C ASP A 829 4.70 -20.04 8.14
N ILE A 830 3.82 -19.10 8.49
CA ILE A 830 4.22 -17.79 9.02
C ILE A 830 4.99 -17.98 10.33
N ALA A 831 4.43 -18.71 11.30
CA ALA A 831 5.09 -19.01 12.58
C ALA A 831 6.48 -19.65 12.38
N ALA A 832 6.61 -20.60 11.45
CA ALA A 832 7.89 -21.22 11.12
C ALA A 832 8.87 -20.27 10.39
N GLU A 833 8.37 -19.35 9.55
CA GLU A 833 9.19 -18.30 8.94
C GLU A 833 9.68 -17.27 9.98
N ARG A 834 8.84 -16.91 10.98
CA ARG A 834 9.23 -16.05 12.11
C ARG A 834 10.32 -16.71 12.97
N LEU A 835 10.13 -17.97 13.36
CA LEU A 835 11.15 -18.74 14.09
C LEU A 835 12.47 -18.86 13.32
N VAL A 836 12.43 -19.04 12.00
CA VAL A 836 13.65 -19.05 11.18
C VAL A 836 14.32 -17.67 11.16
N GLU A 837 13.58 -16.57 11.00
CA GLU A 837 14.17 -15.22 11.06
C GLU A 837 14.74 -14.90 12.44
N ALA A 838 14.05 -15.25 13.53
CA ALA A 838 14.54 -15.13 14.90
C ALA A 838 15.86 -15.88 15.09
N ALA A 839 15.97 -17.11 14.56
CA ALA A 839 17.21 -17.88 14.56
C ALA A 839 18.33 -17.23 13.72
N LEU A 840 18.00 -16.59 12.59
CA LEU A 840 18.97 -15.85 11.76
C LEU A 840 19.53 -14.63 12.52
N GLN A 841 18.66 -13.80 13.10
CA GLN A 841 19.07 -12.65 13.91
C GLN A 841 19.92 -13.11 15.10
N THR A 842 19.52 -14.20 15.78
CA THR A 842 20.32 -14.83 16.85
C THR A 842 21.71 -15.26 16.36
N GLY A 843 21.79 -15.84 15.16
CA GLY A 843 23.04 -16.23 14.52
C GLY A 843 24.01 -15.06 14.31
N GLU A 844 23.49 -13.91 13.85
CA GLU A 844 24.27 -12.69 13.71
C GLU A 844 24.73 -12.12 15.07
N THR A 845 23.85 -12.13 16.08
CA THR A 845 24.18 -11.66 17.43
C THR A 845 25.29 -12.50 18.07
N ILE A 846 25.28 -13.82 17.87
CA ILE A 846 26.38 -14.71 18.29
C ILE A 846 27.71 -14.33 17.63
N TRP A 847 27.72 -13.88 16.36
CA TRP A 847 28.93 -13.37 15.71
C TRP A 847 29.44 -12.08 16.37
N MET A 848 28.54 -11.15 16.71
CA MET A 848 28.89 -9.90 17.39
C MET A 848 29.41 -10.12 18.82
N LEU A 849 28.76 -10.98 19.61
CA LEU A 849 29.27 -11.39 20.93
C LEU A 849 30.65 -12.04 20.82
N SER A 850 30.85 -12.91 19.83
CA SER A 850 32.15 -13.55 19.59
C SER A 850 33.23 -12.55 19.16
N ALA A 851 32.85 -11.46 18.48
CA ALA A 851 33.76 -10.36 18.16
C ALA A 851 34.11 -9.54 19.42
N ARG A 852 33.11 -9.16 20.24
CA ARG A 852 33.30 -8.42 21.50
C ARG A 852 34.25 -9.16 22.45
N ILE A 853 34.06 -10.47 22.61
CA ILE A 853 34.92 -11.35 23.42
C ILE A 853 36.36 -11.38 22.85
N ALA A 854 36.53 -11.50 21.54
CA ALA A 854 37.85 -11.53 20.91
C ALA A 854 38.63 -10.20 21.04
N ILE A 855 37.92 -9.06 21.01
CA ILE A 855 38.48 -7.73 21.30
C ILE A 855 38.91 -7.66 22.77
N ALA A 856 38.01 -8.01 23.70
CA ALA A 856 38.28 -7.97 25.14
C ALA A 856 39.45 -8.88 25.58
N GLN A 857 39.64 -10.01 24.90
CA GLN A 857 40.75 -10.94 25.15
C GLN A 857 42.07 -10.55 24.45
N GLY A 858 42.11 -9.44 23.71
CA GLY A 858 43.33 -9.00 23.00
C GLY A 858 43.81 -9.95 21.89
N VAL A 859 42.90 -10.78 21.34
CA VAL A 859 43.17 -11.79 20.29
C VAL A 859 43.46 -11.18 18.92
N VAL A 860 43.20 -9.88 18.80
CA VAL A 860 43.33 -9.02 17.62
C VAL A 860 44.03 -7.74 18.08
N ARG A 861 44.98 -7.20 17.30
CA ARG A 861 45.76 -6.03 17.70
C ARG A 861 45.81 -5.00 16.57
N LYS A 862 45.83 -3.71 16.92
CA LYS A 862 46.00 -2.64 15.94
C LYS A 862 47.43 -2.65 15.41
N THR A 863 47.64 -3.24 14.23
CA THR A 863 48.97 -3.35 13.61
C THR A 863 49.44 -2.00 13.09
N ASN A 864 50.38 -1.36 13.79
CA ASN A 864 51.33 -0.46 13.14
C ASN A 864 52.29 -1.32 12.31
N ARG A 865 52.60 -0.91 11.08
CA ARG A 865 53.45 -1.67 10.15
C ARG A 865 54.81 -2.04 10.75
N SER A 866 55.05 -3.35 10.85
CA SER A 866 56.37 -3.96 10.68
C SER A 866 56.18 -5.28 9.94
N ASP A 867 56.69 -5.35 8.72
CA ASP A 867 56.65 -6.55 7.87
C ASP A 867 57.64 -7.61 8.40
N ASP A 868 57.27 -8.35 9.45
CA ASP A 868 58.02 -9.51 9.95
C ASP A 868 57.10 -10.45 10.76
N GLU A 869 56.36 -11.33 10.06
CA GLU A 869 55.96 -12.71 10.48
C GLU A 869 55.04 -13.39 9.43
N ALA A 870 55.27 -13.14 8.13
CA ALA A 870 54.50 -13.73 7.04
C ALA A 870 55.01 -15.13 6.61
N SER A 871 55.33 -16.02 7.56
CA SER A 871 55.74 -17.40 7.24
C SER A 871 55.45 -18.38 8.38
N LEU A 872 54.25 -18.99 8.37
CA LEU A 872 53.92 -20.23 9.12
C LEU A 872 52.53 -20.79 8.73
N LEU A 873 52.35 -21.19 7.45
CA LEU A 873 51.19 -21.99 7.02
C LEU A 873 51.59 -23.13 6.07
N SER A 874 52.28 -24.13 6.64
CA SER A 874 52.42 -25.47 6.05
C SER A 874 51.64 -26.48 6.89
N SER A 875 50.31 -26.53 6.69
CA SER A 875 49.48 -27.64 7.18
C SER A 875 48.41 -27.96 6.13
N LYS A 876 48.16 -29.25 5.89
CA LYS A 876 47.27 -29.72 4.81
C LYS A 876 45.76 -29.60 5.13
N ILE A 877 45.40 -29.03 6.27
CA ILE A 877 44.02 -28.90 6.75
C ILE A 877 43.79 -27.42 7.12
N ILE A 878 42.89 -26.75 6.41
CA ILE A 878 42.52 -25.36 6.69
C ILE A 878 41.51 -25.33 7.85
N PRO A 879 41.79 -24.64 8.98
CA PRO A 879 40.86 -24.62 10.12
C PRO A 879 39.51 -23.98 9.81
N LYS A 880 38.45 -24.40 10.52
CA LYS A 880 37.10 -23.78 10.50
C LYS A 880 37.23 -22.24 10.64
N PRO A 881 36.50 -21.43 9.85
CA PRO A 881 36.64 -19.98 9.87
C PRO A 881 36.01 -19.35 11.13
N ALA A 882 36.77 -18.51 11.84
CA ALA A 882 36.29 -17.85 13.05
C ALA A 882 35.63 -16.50 12.70
N VAL A 883 34.35 -16.52 12.33
CA VAL A 883 33.60 -15.32 11.90
C VAL A 883 33.66 -14.18 12.93
N GLY A 884 33.56 -14.47 14.23
CA GLY A 884 33.74 -13.48 15.29
C GLY A 884 35.13 -12.85 15.32
N LYS A 885 36.20 -13.63 15.07
CA LYS A 885 37.58 -13.12 15.00
C LYS A 885 37.80 -12.21 13.78
N LEU A 886 37.20 -12.56 12.63
CA LEU A 886 37.19 -11.68 11.46
C LEU A 886 36.50 -10.35 11.76
N LEU A 887 35.32 -10.38 12.37
CA LEU A 887 34.56 -9.16 12.65
C LEU A 887 35.25 -8.30 13.73
N ALA A 888 35.89 -8.92 14.73
CA ALA A 888 36.79 -8.22 15.66
C ALA A 888 37.97 -7.55 14.93
N ALA A 889 38.60 -8.22 13.96
CA ALA A 889 39.65 -7.65 13.12
C ALA A 889 39.14 -6.47 12.28
N VAL A 890 37.91 -6.52 11.78
CA VAL A 890 37.25 -5.40 11.09
C VAL A 890 36.90 -4.23 12.03
N PHE A 891 36.68 -4.46 13.33
CA PHE A 891 36.52 -3.38 14.31
C PHE A 891 37.87 -2.73 14.70
N VAL A 892 38.92 -3.53 14.94
CA VAL A 892 40.25 -3.08 15.37
C VAL A 892 41.15 -2.59 14.22
N ASP A 893 40.78 -2.90 12.98
CA ASP A 893 41.55 -2.64 11.74
C ASP A 893 42.84 -3.49 11.59
N ASP A 894 42.75 -4.76 12.00
CA ASP A 894 43.83 -5.75 11.90
C ASP A 894 43.81 -6.41 10.51
N GLN A 895 44.46 -5.74 9.55
CA GLN A 895 44.48 -6.14 8.14
C GLN A 895 45.01 -7.57 7.91
N PRO A 896 46.11 -8.04 8.53
CA PRO A 896 46.56 -9.42 8.39
C PRO A 896 45.51 -10.47 8.82
N ILE A 897 44.84 -10.26 9.97
CA ILE A 897 43.80 -11.19 10.43
C ILE A 897 42.57 -11.16 9.52
N ILE A 898 42.18 -9.99 8.99
CA ILE A 898 41.11 -9.88 8.00
C ILE A 898 41.43 -10.77 6.79
N HIS A 899 42.58 -10.58 6.14
CA HIS A 899 42.96 -11.35 4.95
C HIS A 899 43.02 -12.87 5.24
N GLN A 900 43.62 -13.27 6.37
CA GLN A 900 43.72 -14.67 6.77
C GLN A 900 42.34 -15.34 6.96
N GLN A 901 41.42 -14.69 7.68
CA GLN A 901 40.09 -15.26 7.92
C GLN A 901 39.20 -15.18 6.68
N MET A 902 39.35 -14.14 5.85
CA MET A 902 38.66 -14.01 4.57
C MET A 902 38.99 -15.18 3.62
N GLU A 903 40.25 -15.60 3.51
CA GLU A 903 40.60 -16.81 2.73
C GLU A 903 39.97 -18.08 3.30
N ARG A 904 39.93 -18.25 4.62
CA ARG A 904 39.26 -19.41 5.24
C ARG A 904 37.76 -19.44 4.93
N ILE A 905 37.08 -18.30 4.96
CA ILE A 905 35.66 -18.18 4.57
C ILE A 905 35.48 -18.46 3.07
N ARG A 906 36.30 -17.85 2.20
CA ARG A 906 36.30 -18.11 0.75
C ARG A 906 36.50 -19.58 0.43
N HIS A 907 37.35 -20.29 1.19
CA HIS A 907 37.52 -21.74 1.05
C HIS A 907 36.29 -22.52 1.52
N HIS A 908 35.78 -22.27 2.72
CA HIS A 908 34.68 -23.04 3.32
C HIS A 908 33.31 -22.83 2.65
N LEU A 909 33.09 -21.68 2.01
CA LEU A 909 31.88 -21.43 1.23
C LEU A 909 31.90 -22.13 -0.15
N ARG A 910 33.07 -22.50 -0.70
CA ARG A 910 33.15 -23.15 -2.02
C ARG A 910 32.29 -24.42 -2.06
N GLY A 911 31.34 -24.43 -2.98
CA GLY A 911 30.46 -25.58 -3.21
C GLY A 911 29.31 -25.75 -2.22
N LYS A 912 29.17 -24.87 -1.22
CA LYS A 912 27.95 -24.78 -0.41
C LYS A 912 26.83 -24.12 -1.24
N THR A 913 25.59 -24.49 -0.99
CA THR A 913 24.42 -23.89 -1.65
C THR A 913 23.99 -22.61 -0.92
N VAL A 914 23.73 -21.54 -1.66
CA VAL A 914 23.05 -20.34 -1.11
C VAL A 914 21.56 -20.31 -1.45
N LEU A 915 21.16 -21.06 -2.47
CA LEU A 915 19.78 -21.22 -2.89
C LEU A 915 19.04 -22.22 -1.98
N TYR A 916 17.79 -21.90 -1.65
CA TYR A 916 16.90 -22.74 -0.86
C TYR A 916 15.49 -22.82 -1.47
N VAL A 917 14.67 -23.74 -0.98
CA VAL A 917 13.24 -23.82 -1.30
C VAL A 917 12.48 -23.16 -0.15
N PRO A 918 11.60 -22.17 -0.39
CA PRO A 918 10.79 -21.53 0.66
C PRO A 918 9.96 -22.54 1.47
N LEU A 919 9.65 -22.22 2.73
CA LEU A 919 8.84 -23.08 3.60
C LEU A 919 7.45 -23.28 3.00
N ALA A 920 6.83 -22.19 2.52
CA ALA A 920 5.59 -22.19 1.76
C ALA A 920 5.60 -23.01 0.44
N ARG A 921 6.74 -23.59 0.03
CA ARG A 921 6.89 -24.52 -1.11
C ARG A 921 7.43 -25.90 -0.70
N GLY A 922 7.30 -26.29 0.58
CA GLY A 922 7.81 -27.56 1.11
C GLY A 922 9.31 -27.58 1.41
N GLY A 923 9.91 -26.41 1.65
CA GLY A 923 11.29 -26.30 2.10
C GLY A 923 11.50 -26.82 3.52
N ARG A 924 12.66 -27.42 3.82
CA ARG A 924 13.04 -27.78 5.19
C ARG A 924 13.69 -26.59 5.90
N ALA A 925 13.22 -26.26 7.11
CA ALA A 925 13.69 -25.13 7.91
C ALA A 925 15.21 -25.14 8.15
N ASP A 926 15.81 -26.30 8.42
CA ASP A 926 17.27 -26.45 8.61
C ASP A 926 18.08 -26.01 7.37
N ARG A 927 17.63 -26.38 6.17
CA ARG A 927 18.25 -26.02 4.90
C ARG A 927 18.04 -24.56 4.55
N VAL A 928 16.84 -24.02 4.81
CA VAL A 928 16.53 -22.59 4.64
C VAL A 928 17.43 -21.75 5.55
N PHE A 929 17.42 -22.02 6.86
CA PHE A 929 18.29 -21.36 7.83
C PHE A 929 19.78 -21.44 7.42
N ALA A 930 20.28 -22.63 7.09
CA ALA A 930 21.69 -22.82 6.75
C ALA A 930 22.11 -22.13 5.44
N ALA A 931 21.19 -21.94 4.49
CA ALA A 931 21.42 -21.17 3.27
C ALA A 931 21.37 -19.66 3.54
N ARG A 932 20.30 -19.18 4.18
CA ARG A 932 20.11 -17.76 4.55
C ARG A 932 21.23 -17.26 5.46
N MET A 933 21.75 -18.05 6.41
CA MET A 933 22.92 -17.67 7.22
C MET A 933 24.20 -17.44 6.39
N ARG A 934 24.37 -18.11 5.24
CA ARG A 934 25.53 -17.88 4.35
C ARG A 934 25.38 -16.58 3.60
N GLU A 935 24.17 -16.27 3.12
CA GLU A 935 23.87 -14.98 2.49
C GLU A 935 23.96 -13.83 3.49
N ARG A 936 23.41 -13.94 4.71
CA ARG A 936 23.60 -12.95 5.78
C ARG A 936 25.08 -12.70 6.09
N LEU A 937 25.93 -13.75 6.10
CA LEU A 937 27.37 -13.57 6.27
C LEU A 937 27.99 -12.76 5.12
N LEU A 938 27.63 -13.07 3.87
CA LEU A 938 28.11 -12.34 2.69
C LEU A 938 27.62 -10.89 2.71
N GLU A 939 26.33 -10.66 2.95
CA GLU A 939 25.66 -9.35 3.12
C GLU A 939 26.40 -8.48 4.16
N ARG A 940 26.64 -9.01 5.37
CA ARG A 940 27.30 -8.27 6.46
C ARG A 940 28.77 -7.98 6.15
N LEU A 941 29.49 -8.87 5.46
CA LEU A 941 30.88 -8.61 5.08
C LEU A 941 30.97 -7.54 3.99
N VAL A 942 30.16 -7.59 2.93
CA VAL A 942 30.17 -6.56 1.89
C VAL A 942 29.65 -5.20 2.38
N ALA A 943 28.83 -5.17 3.42
CA ALA A 943 28.37 -3.92 4.06
C ALA A 943 29.51 -3.15 4.78
N VAL A 944 30.51 -3.85 5.32
CA VAL A 944 31.51 -3.26 6.24
C VAL A 944 32.90 -3.17 5.61
N LEU A 945 33.32 -4.14 4.79
CA LEU A 945 34.66 -4.15 4.17
C LEU A 945 35.00 -2.86 3.37
N PRO A 946 34.09 -2.26 2.57
CA PRO A 946 34.37 -1.01 1.85
C PRO A 946 34.74 0.15 2.77
N ARG A 947 34.19 0.20 3.98
CA ARG A 947 34.46 1.26 4.97
C ARG A 947 35.92 1.24 5.44
N ARG A 948 36.57 0.06 5.39
CA ARG A 948 38.01 -0.16 5.66
C ARG A 948 38.91 -0.04 4.42
N GLY A 949 38.36 0.37 3.27
CA GLY A 949 39.11 0.46 2.01
C GLY A 949 39.29 -0.87 1.27
N LEU A 950 38.73 -1.98 1.77
CA LEU A 950 38.84 -3.32 1.19
C LEU A 950 37.85 -3.53 0.04
N VAL A 951 38.05 -2.73 -1.02
CA VAL A 951 37.18 -2.67 -2.20
C VAL A 951 37.32 -3.91 -3.07
N GLU A 952 38.54 -4.42 -3.28
CA GLU A 952 38.78 -5.61 -4.10
C GLU A 952 38.22 -6.88 -3.46
N GLU A 953 38.35 -7.02 -2.14
CA GLU A 953 37.79 -8.11 -1.34
C GLU A 953 36.26 -8.11 -1.42
N THR A 954 35.66 -6.92 -1.36
CA THR A 954 34.20 -6.73 -1.50
C THR A 954 33.73 -7.19 -2.88
N ILE A 955 34.39 -6.75 -3.96
CA ILE A 955 34.08 -7.17 -5.33
C ILE A 955 34.29 -8.70 -5.47
N GLY A 956 35.34 -9.24 -4.84
CA GLY A 956 35.62 -10.68 -4.77
C GLY A 956 34.50 -11.46 -4.08
N LEU A 957 33.90 -10.93 -3.01
CA LEU A 957 32.75 -11.52 -2.33
C LEU A 957 31.47 -11.46 -3.17
N VAL A 958 31.15 -10.33 -3.80
CA VAL A 958 29.98 -10.25 -4.71
C VAL A 958 30.10 -11.26 -5.85
N ARG A 959 31.30 -11.38 -6.44
CA ARG A 959 31.59 -12.42 -7.45
C ARG A 959 31.52 -13.84 -6.90
N LEU A 960 31.84 -14.06 -5.62
CA LEU A 960 31.69 -15.36 -4.97
C LEU A 960 30.23 -15.70 -4.74
N ALA A 961 29.43 -14.81 -4.16
CA ALA A 961 28.00 -15.00 -3.91
C ALA A 961 27.27 -15.45 -5.18
N LYS A 962 27.44 -14.70 -6.28
CA LYS A 962 26.93 -15.06 -7.62
C LYS A 962 27.41 -16.42 -8.14
N LYS A 963 28.66 -16.82 -7.84
CA LYS A 963 29.16 -18.16 -8.21
C LYS A 963 28.49 -19.28 -7.40
N LEU A 964 28.07 -19.03 -6.17
CA LEU A 964 27.41 -20.04 -5.32
C LEU A 964 25.98 -20.37 -5.81
N GLU A 965 25.30 -19.44 -6.49
CA GLU A 965 23.99 -19.66 -7.12
C GLU A 965 24.00 -20.71 -8.26
N SER A 966 25.19 -21.05 -8.79
CA SER A 966 25.32 -22.08 -9.84
C SER A 966 24.83 -23.47 -9.38
N ARG A 967 24.81 -23.73 -8.07
CA ARG A 967 24.35 -25.00 -7.47
C ARG A 967 22.89 -24.91 -7.05
N ARG A 968 21.98 -25.20 -7.98
CA ARG A 968 20.53 -25.27 -7.75
C ARG A 968 20.13 -26.59 -7.07
N PRO A 969 19.27 -26.59 -6.05
CA PRO A 969 18.63 -27.80 -5.54
C PRO A 969 17.82 -28.51 -6.66
N PRO A 970 17.86 -29.85 -6.74
CA PRO A 970 17.06 -30.58 -7.74
C PRO A 970 15.55 -30.42 -7.48
N GLY A 971 14.77 -30.37 -8.56
CA GLY A 971 13.31 -30.47 -8.54
C GLY A 971 12.50 -29.16 -8.33
N ALA A 972 13.01 -28.18 -7.58
CA ALA A 972 12.17 -27.08 -7.07
C ALA A 972 12.42 -25.68 -7.68
N ALA A 973 11.48 -24.77 -7.44
CA ALA A 973 11.62 -23.33 -7.70
C ALA A 973 12.37 -22.65 -6.53
N SER A 974 13.71 -22.81 -6.53
CA SER A 974 14.60 -22.27 -5.51
C SER A 974 14.71 -20.74 -5.56
N VAL A 975 14.75 -20.09 -4.39
CA VAL A 975 14.94 -18.64 -4.23
C VAL A 975 16.42 -18.31 -4.04
N SER A 976 16.81 -17.11 -4.50
CA SER A 976 18.10 -16.47 -4.24
C SER A 976 17.90 -15.22 -3.40
N GLU A 977 18.87 -14.88 -2.56
CA GLU A 977 18.96 -13.60 -1.84
C GLU A 977 20.21 -12.79 -2.27
N PHE A 978 20.74 -13.06 -3.47
CA PHE A 978 21.87 -12.31 -4.03
C PHE A 978 21.56 -10.82 -4.23
N ASP A 979 20.29 -10.46 -4.42
CA ASP A 979 19.81 -9.08 -4.45
C ASP A 979 20.19 -8.30 -3.19
N ARG A 980 19.97 -8.88 -2.00
CA ARG A 980 20.36 -8.28 -0.70
C ARG A 980 21.87 -8.07 -0.60
N VAL A 981 22.66 -9.06 -1.03
CA VAL A 981 24.12 -8.96 -1.04
C VAL A 981 24.59 -7.89 -2.03
N PHE A 982 23.97 -7.81 -3.21
CA PHE A 982 24.30 -6.86 -4.25
C PHE A 982 23.92 -5.41 -3.90
N GLU A 983 22.73 -5.20 -3.34
CA GLU A 983 22.26 -3.90 -2.83
C GLU A 983 23.14 -3.42 -1.68
N SER A 984 23.42 -4.29 -0.70
CA SER A 984 24.28 -3.96 0.43
C SER A 984 25.71 -3.62 -0.01
N ALA A 985 26.28 -4.37 -0.97
CA ALA A 985 27.59 -4.07 -1.54
C ALA A 985 27.59 -2.74 -2.31
N THR A 986 26.56 -2.49 -3.12
CA THR A 986 26.40 -1.26 -3.90
C THR A 986 26.31 -0.05 -2.97
N THR A 987 25.44 -0.12 -1.96
CA THR A 987 25.26 0.93 -0.95
C THR A 987 26.56 1.19 -0.18
N ALA A 988 27.30 0.15 0.21
CA ALA A 988 28.56 0.30 0.93
C ALA A 988 29.71 0.86 0.06
N LEU A 989 29.77 0.46 -1.23
CA LEU A 989 30.76 0.97 -2.19
C LEU A 989 30.48 2.44 -2.56
N VAL A 990 29.22 2.80 -2.84
CA VAL A 990 28.79 4.19 -3.05
C VAL A 990 29.04 5.02 -1.79
N GLY A 991 28.66 4.52 -0.62
CA GLY A 991 28.94 5.18 0.66
C GLY A 991 30.43 5.41 0.91
N ARG A 992 31.30 4.49 0.49
CA ARG A 992 32.75 4.68 0.55
C ARG A 992 33.23 5.77 -0.42
N ILE A 993 32.72 5.81 -1.66
CA ILE A 993 33.03 6.90 -2.63
C ILE A 993 32.64 8.25 -2.03
N VAL A 994 31.40 8.40 -1.58
CA VAL A 994 30.88 9.64 -0.96
C VAL A 994 31.70 10.05 0.27
N ALA A 995 32.02 9.10 1.16
CA ALA A 995 32.85 9.38 2.34
C ALA A 995 34.31 9.74 2.00
N SER A 996 34.83 9.30 0.84
CA SER A 996 36.19 9.61 0.40
C SER A 996 36.31 10.90 -0.42
N ALA A 997 35.24 11.33 -1.11
CA ALA A 997 35.23 12.51 -1.96
C ALA A 997 35.67 13.83 -1.28
N PRO A 998 35.25 14.15 -0.03
CA PRO A 998 35.68 15.37 0.66
C PRO A 998 37.09 15.28 1.27
N ILE A 999 37.74 14.10 1.24
CA ILE A 999 39.08 13.94 1.80
C ILE A 999 40.12 14.48 0.81
N ALA A 1000 40.94 15.43 1.26
CA ALA A 1000 42.05 15.95 0.46
C ALA A 1000 43.17 14.90 0.30
N GLY A 1001 43.75 14.81 -0.89
CA GLY A 1001 44.95 14.02 -1.13
C GLY A 1001 46.18 14.62 -0.43
N PRO A 1002 47.27 13.84 -0.26
CA PRO A 1002 48.51 14.38 0.28
C PRO A 1002 49.06 15.49 -0.64
N SER A 1003 49.05 16.73 -0.13
CA SER A 1003 49.37 18.00 -0.82
C SER A 1003 48.22 18.72 -1.54
N GLU A 1004 46.97 18.29 -1.38
CA GLU A 1004 45.79 19.07 -1.80
C GLU A 1004 45.21 19.92 -0.66
N ALA A 1005 44.54 21.03 -1.00
CA ALA A 1005 43.66 21.74 -0.06
C ALA A 1005 42.29 21.03 0.04
N GLU A 1006 41.49 21.37 1.06
CA GLU A 1006 40.14 20.81 1.19
C GLU A 1006 39.27 21.11 -0.05
N PRO A 1007 38.64 20.09 -0.66
CA PRO A 1007 37.87 20.26 -1.89
C PRO A 1007 36.57 21.04 -1.62
N SER A 1008 36.23 21.98 -2.50
CA SER A 1008 34.95 22.68 -2.45
C SER A 1008 33.76 21.72 -2.64
N SER A 1009 32.54 22.17 -2.31
CA SER A 1009 31.32 21.39 -2.52
C SER A 1009 31.13 20.97 -3.99
N VAL A 1010 31.54 21.81 -4.94
CA VAL A 1010 31.52 21.52 -6.38
C VAL A 1010 32.50 20.42 -6.73
N VAL A 1011 33.76 20.51 -6.26
CA VAL A 1011 34.79 19.48 -6.50
C VAL A 1011 34.43 18.15 -5.83
N THR A 1012 33.86 18.20 -4.63
CA THR A 1012 33.34 17.02 -3.92
C THR A 1012 32.23 16.34 -4.72
N THR A 1013 31.30 17.14 -5.29
CA THR A 1013 30.23 16.61 -6.16
C THR A 1013 30.80 15.97 -7.42
N GLN A 1014 31.78 16.61 -8.08
CA GLN A 1014 32.43 16.04 -9.26
C GLN A 1014 33.12 14.72 -8.95
N ARG A 1015 33.90 14.63 -7.86
CA ARG A 1015 34.56 13.40 -7.40
C ARG A 1015 33.57 12.26 -7.15
N ILE A 1016 32.38 12.56 -6.62
CA ILE A 1016 31.30 11.58 -6.45
C ILE A 1016 30.79 11.10 -7.81
N LEU A 1017 30.50 12.02 -8.73
CA LEU A 1017 30.01 11.68 -10.08
C LEU A 1017 31.03 10.83 -10.86
N ASP A 1018 32.32 11.19 -10.83
CA ASP A 1018 33.40 10.45 -11.49
C ASP A 1018 33.55 9.03 -10.91
N GLY A 1019 33.51 8.89 -9.58
CA GLY A 1019 33.54 7.59 -8.92
C GLY A 1019 32.32 6.71 -9.25
N LEU A 1020 31.12 7.32 -9.30
CA LEU A 1020 29.89 6.64 -9.70
C LEU A 1020 29.92 6.22 -11.17
N ALA A 1021 30.46 7.05 -12.07
CA ALA A 1021 30.61 6.73 -13.49
C ALA A 1021 31.48 5.49 -13.74
N ILE A 1022 32.46 5.20 -12.87
CA ILE A 1022 33.28 3.98 -12.93
C ILE A 1022 32.58 2.78 -12.27
N LEU A 1023 31.86 3.00 -11.17
CA LEU A 1023 31.25 1.94 -10.37
C LEU A 1023 29.97 1.39 -11.01
N ILE A 1024 29.06 2.28 -11.44
CA ILE A 1024 27.71 1.92 -11.92
C ILE A 1024 27.76 0.94 -13.11
N PRO A 1025 28.58 1.13 -14.16
CA PRO A 1025 28.62 0.18 -15.29
C PRO A 1025 29.02 -1.24 -14.88
N LYS A 1026 29.96 -1.39 -13.95
CA LYS A 1026 30.45 -2.70 -13.47
C LYS A 1026 29.42 -3.43 -12.58
N LEU A 1027 28.70 -2.66 -11.76
CA LEU A 1027 27.57 -3.17 -10.99
C LEU A 1027 26.42 -3.57 -11.93
N LEU A 1028 26.09 -2.73 -12.91
CA LEU A 1028 25.06 -2.99 -13.91
C LEU A 1028 25.39 -4.22 -14.77
N GLU A 1029 26.64 -4.43 -15.18
CA GLU A 1029 27.09 -5.66 -15.86
C GLU A 1029 26.89 -6.90 -14.97
N THR A 1030 27.25 -6.79 -13.69
CA THR A 1030 27.09 -7.87 -12.71
C THR A 1030 25.62 -8.23 -12.50
N TRP A 1031 24.76 -7.22 -12.35
CA TRP A 1031 23.31 -7.33 -12.18
C TRP A 1031 22.61 -7.85 -13.45
N THR A 1032 22.85 -7.24 -14.61
CA THR A 1032 22.23 -7.69 -15.88
C THR A 1032 22.62 -9.13 -16.22
N THR A 1033 23.85 -9.54 -15.95
CA THR A 1033 24.27 -10.93 -16.11
C THR A 1033 23.61 -11.86 -15.10
N HIS A 1034 23.29 -11.39 -13.89
CA HIS A 1034 22.53 -12.16 -12.88
C HIS A 1034 21.04 -12.28 -13.27
N ALA A 1035 20.40 -11.16 -13.63
CA ALA A 1035 19.02 -11.11 -14.12
C ALA A 1035 18.79 -12.00 -15.35
N ARG A 1036 19.77 -12.12 -16.25
CA ARG A 1036 19.75 -13.04 -17.41
C ARG A 1036 19.92 -14.54 -17.04
N GLN A 1037 20.39 -14.84 -15.82
CA GLN A 1037 20.62 -16.20 -15.30
C GLN A 1037 19.53 -16.65 -14.34
N LEU A 1038 18.87 -15.71 -13.66
CA LEU A 1038 17.56 -15.93 -13.03
C LEU A 1038 16.55 -16.40 -14.10
N ARG A 1039 15.67 -17.30 -13.69
CA ARG A 1039 14.49 -17.68 -14.49
C ARG A 1039 13.28 -17.12 -13.77
N LEU A 1040 12.66 -16.12 -14.36
CA LEU A 1040 11.43 -15.48 -13.86
C LEU A 1040 10.21 -16.37 -14.12
N SER A 1041 10.26 -17.21 -15.16
CA SER A 1041 9.21 -18.19 -15.48
C SER A 1041 9.73 -19.63 -15.58
N VAL A 1042 8.89 -20.59 -15.20
CA VAL A 1042 9.11 -22.02 -15.48
C VAL A 1042 9.15 -22.28 -16.99
N LEU A 1043 8.43 -21.48 -17.79
CA LEU A 1043 8.44 -21.55 -19.25
C LEU A 1043 9.83 -21.27 -19.86
N GLU A 1044 10.74 -20.61 -19.15
CA GLU A 1044 12.13 -20.46 -19.60
C GLU A 1044 12.95 -21.76 -19.58
N ARG A 1045 12.38 -22.85 -19.07
CA ARG A 1045 12.92 -24.21 -19.25
C ARG A 1045 12.54 -24.78 -20.61
N VAL A 1046 11.48 -24.25 -21.22
CA VAL A 1046 10.82 -24.70 -22.45
C VAL A 1046 11.26 -23.78 -23.60
N ARG A 1047 12.57 -23.76 -23.86
CA ARG A 1047 13.18 -22.90 -24.91
C ARG A 1047 13.41 -23.61 -26.25
N ASP A 1048 13.33 -24.94 -26.26
CA ASP A 1048 13.37 -25.72 -27.50
C ASP A 1048 11.97 -25.82 -28.12
N ASP A 1049 11.90 -25.68 -29.45
CA ASP A 1049 10.63 -25.64 -30.19
C ASP A 1049 9.78 -26.90 -29.99
N LYS A 1050 10.40 -28.05 -29.70
CA LYS A 1050 9.70 -29.32 -29.46
C LYS A 1050 8.95 -29.31 -28.13
N SER A 1051 9.63 -29.00 -27.03
CA SER A 1051 8.98 -28.88 -25.71
C SER A 1051 7.98 -27.73 -25.70
N PHE A 1052 8.26 -26.64 -26.43
CA PHE A 1052 7.32 -25.52 -26.56
C PHE A 1052 6.06 -25.91 -27.34
N GLN A 1053 6.20 -26.67 -28.43
CA GLN A 1053 5.03 -27.23 -29.13
C GLN A 1053 4.23 -28.18 -28.25
N PHE A 1054 4.87 -29.07 -27.47
CA PHE A 1054 4.15 -29.94 -26.55
C PHE A 1054 3.34 -29.15 -25.50
N VAL A 1055 3.91 -28.08 -24.93
CA VAL A 1055 3.18 -27.18 -24.02
C VAL A 1055 2.05 -26.44 -24.75
N LYS A 1056 2.28 -25.98 -25.99
CA LYS A 1056 1.26 -25.31 -26.81
C LYS A 1056 0.11 -26.25 -27.21
N GLU A 1057 0.40 -27.50 -27.54
CA GLU A 1057 -0.57 -28.54 -27.81
C GLU A 1057 -1.36 -28.90 -26.55
N PHE A 1058 -0.69 -29.07 -25.40
CA PHE A 1058 -1.35 -29.26 -24.11
C PHE A 1058 -2.31 -28.11 -23.79
N ILE A 1059 -1.88 -26.85 -23.92
CA ILE A 1059 -2.73 -25.66 -23.68
C ILE A 1059 -3.89 -25.62 -24.69
N LYS A 1060 -3.67 -25.97 -25.95
CA LYS A 1060 -4.74 -26.01 -26.96
C LYS A 1060 -5.78 -27.11 -26.74
N HIS A 1061 -5.38 -28.26 -26.18
CA HIS A 1061 -6.29 -29.39 -25.96
C HIS A 1061 -6.95 -29.37 -24.58
N TYR A 1062 -6.35 -28.71 -23.58
CA TYR A 1062 -6.80 -28.80 -22.18
C TYR A 1062 -6.90 -27.44 -21.48
N GLY A 1063 -6.58 -26.34 -22.16
CA GLY A 1063 -6.51 -25.00 -21.56
C GLY A 1063 -7.85 -24.48 -21.07
N ASP A 1064 -8.94 -24.77 -21.79
CA ASP A 1064 -10.27 -24.21 -21.49
C ASP A 1064 -10.81 -24.75 -20.15
N GLY A 1065 -10.60 -26.04 -19.86
CA GLY A 1065 -10.94 -26.63 -18.56
C GLY A 1065 -9.95 -26.32 -17.41
N LEU A 1066 -8.70 -25.98 -17.72
CA LEU A 1066 -7.64 -25.78 -16.71
C LEU A 1066 -7.41 -24.31 -16.32
N PHE A 1067 -7.61 -23.35 -17.22
CA PHE A 1067 -7.36 -21.92 -16.97
C PHE A 1067 -8.64 -21.15 -16.60
N THR A 1068 -9.51 -21.79 -15.83
CA THR A 1068 -10.72 -21.17 -15.28
C THR A 1068 -10.38 -20.23 -14.10
N GLN A 1069 -11.21 -19.21 -13.89
CA GLN A 1069 -11.07 -18.27 -12.76
C GLN A 1069 -11.09 -19.01 -11.40
N HIS A 1070 -11.82 -20.12 -11.31
CA HIS A 1070 -11.86 -20.98 -10.13
C HIS A 1070 -10.52 -21.69 -9.84
N LEU A 1071 -9.88 -22.31 -10.86
CA LEU A 1071 -8.61 -23.03 -10.66
C LEU A 1071 -7.43 -22.07 -10.43
N LEU A 1072 -7.48 -20.87 -11.02
CA LEU A 1072 -6.49 -19.81 -10.83
C LEU A 1072 -6.61 -19.07 -9.48
N THR A 1073 -7.49 -19.50 -8.58
CA THR A 1073 -7.55 -18.98 -7.20
C THR A 1073 -6.24 -19.24 -6.44
N PRO A 1074 -5.76 -18.28 -5.61
CA PRO A 1074 -4.47 -18.42 -4.91
C PRO A 1074 -4.36 -19.65 -4.00
N SER A 1075 -5.46 -20.10 -3.40
CA SER A 1075 -5.54 -21.30 -2.56
C SER A 1075 -5.37 -22.59 -3.38
N SER A 1076 -6.07 -22.70 -4.52
CA SER A 1076 -5.93 -23.83 -5.45
C SER A 1076 -4.51 -23.95 -5.97
N LEU A 1077 -3.92 -22.84 -6.42
CA LEU A 1077 -2.53 -22.79 -6.89
C LEU A 1077 -1.52 -23.17 -5.80
N ARG A 1078 -1.70 -22.71 -4.55
CA ARG A 1078 -0.87 -23.12 -3.40
C ARG A 1078 -0.97 -24.61 -3.10
N SER A 1079 -2.18 -25.16 -3.10
CA SER A 1079 -2.45 -26.58 -2.89
C SER A 1079 -1.74 -27.45 -3.95
N ILE A 1080 -1.83 -27.06 -5.23
CA ILE A 1080 -1.13 -27.72 -6.35
C ILE A 1080 0.39 -27.63 -6.20
N LEU A 1081 0.93 -26.47 -5.84
CA LEU A 1081 2.38 -26.25 -5.70
C LEU A 1081 3.01 -27.07 -4.57
N ARG A 1082 2.27 -27.37 -3.49
CA ARG A 1082 2.76 -28.18 -2.36
C ARG A 1082 2.45 -29.66 -2.48
N GLY A 1083 1.21 -30.01 -2.84
CA GLY A 1083 0.78 -31.40 -3.02
C GLY A 1083 1.34 -32.04 -4.31
N GLY A 1084 1.79 -31.22 -5.26
CA GLY A 1084 2.15 -31.64 -6.61
C GLY A 1084 0.91 -31.78 -7.51
N VAL A 1085 1.13 -31.62 -8.81
CA VAL A 1085 0.06 -31.69 -9.83
C VAL A 1085 -0.67 -33.04 -9.79
N ARG A 1086 0.06 -34.14 -9.60
CA ARG A 1086 -0.50 -35.49 -9.62
C ARG A 1086 -1.49 -35.75 -8.48
N PRO A 1087 -1.16 -35.56 -7.18
CA PRO A 1087 -2.13 -35.73 -6.09
C PRO A 1087 -3.30 -34.74 -6.11
N TYR A 1088 -3.20 -33.62 -6.82
CA TYR A 1088 -4.33 -32.72 -7.08
C TYR A 1088 -5.29 -33.30 -8.12
N LEU A 1089 -4.78 -33.74 -9.29
CA LEU A 1089 -5.58 -34.42 -10.31
C LEU A 1089 -6.24 -35.70 -9.76
N GLU A 1090 -5.50 -36.52 -9.01
CA GLU A 1090 -6.02 -37.71 -8.32
C GLU A 1090 -7.09 -37.38 -7.25
N ARG A 1091 -7.19 -36.13 -6.79
CA ARG A 1091 -8.20 -35.68 -5.82
C ARG A 1091 -9.44 -35.12 -6.50
N LEU A 1092 -9.29 -34.35 -7.59
CA LEU A 1092 -10.40 -33.97 -8.48
C LEU A 1092 -11.16 -35.21 -8.96
N ILE A 1093 -10.42 -36.20 -9.50
CA ILE A 1093 -10.97 -37.50 -9.93
C ILE A 1093 -11.76 -38.20 -8.81
N LYS A 1094 -11.37 -38.04 -7.54
CA LYS A 1094 -12.08 -38.63 -6.40
C LYS A 1094 -13.27 -37.81 -5.91
N GLN A 1095 -13.29 -36.50 -6.12
CA GLN A 1095 -14.40 -35.63 -5.71
C GLN A 1095 -15.57 -35.74 -6.69
N ASP A 1096 -15.32 -35.72 -8.00
CA ASP A 1096 -16.38 -35.93 -9.01
C ASP A 1096 -16.93 -37.37 -8.98
N ALA A 1097 -16.08 -38.36 -8.68
CA ALA A 1097 -16.51 -39.75 -8.50
C ALA A 1097 -17.41 -40.00 -7.26
N VAL A 1098 -17.72 -38.96 -6.47
CA VAL A 1098 -18.73 -38.97 -5.41
C VAL A 1098 -20.00 -38.22 -5.83
N GLY A 1099 -19.92 -37.32 -6.82
CA GLY A 1099 -21.06 -36.56 -7.35
C GLY A 1099 -21.83 -37.25 -8.48
N THR A 1100 -21.15 -38.08 -9.29
CA THR A 1100 -21.76 -38.72 -10.47
C THR A 1100 -21.73 -40.25 -10.37
N ASP A 1101 -22.88 -40.90 -10.56
CA ASP A 1101 -23.06 -42.34 -10.34
C ASP A 1101 -22.56 -43.20 -11.54
N TRP A 1102 -21.28 -43.05 -11.90
CA TRP A 1102 -20.68 -43.67 -13.09
C TRP A 1102 -20.31 -45.16 -12.94
N ARG A 1103 -20.59 -45.78 -11.78
CA ARG A 1103 -20.16 -47.15 -11.46
C ARG A 1103 -21.05 -48.28 -12.01
N THR A 1104 -22.08 -47.95 -12.79
CA THR A 1104 -23.07 -48.94 -13.28
C THR A 1104 -22.95 -49.30 -14.77
N SER A 1105 -21.90 -48.85 -15.47
CA SER A 1105 -21.55 -49.37 -16.80
C SER A 1105 -20.05 -49.68 -16.92
N ASP A 1106 -19.75 -50.88 -17.43
CA ASP A 1106 -18.43 -51.44 -17.78
C ASP A 1106 -17.68 -52.20 -16.68
N THR A 1107 -18.26 -53.35 -16.28
CA THR A 1107 -17.48 -54.50 -15.80
C THR A 1107 -16.81 -55.20 -16.98
N ASP A 1108 -15.69 -54.66 -17.47
CA ASP A 1108 -14.84 -55.34 -18.45
C ASP A 1108 -13.84 -56.29 -17.74
N GLU A 1109 -13.90 -57.57 -18.07
CA GLU A 1109 -13.06 -58.64 -17.50
C GLU A 1109 -11.61 -58.62 -18.05
N ALA A 1110 -10.85 -57.56 -17.76
CA ALA A 1110 -9.41 -57.54 -17.99
C ALA A 1110 -8.68 -56.70 -16.95
N GLY A 1111 -7.80 -57.34 -16.15
CA GLY A 1111 -7.05 -56.71 -15.05
C GLY A 1111 -5.93 -55.75 -15.49
N GLY A 1112 -6.29 -54.69 -16.22
CA GLY A 1112 -5.40 -53.56 -16.54
C GLY A 1112 -5.50 -52.45 -15.48
N SER A 1113 -4.36 -51.90 -15.06
CA SER A 1113 -4.32 -50.79 -14.09
C SER A 1113 -5.08 -49.56 -14.60
N ASN A 1114 -5.87 -48.94 -13.73
CA ASN A 1114 -6.82 -47.86 -14.04
C ASN A 1114 -6.15 -46.52 -14.44
N GLN A 1115 -5.47 -46.49 -15.58
CA GLN A 1115 -4.83 -45.29 -16.16
C GLN A 1115 -5.77 -44.49 -17.10
N ALA A 1116 -6.96 -45.01 -17.42
CA ALA A 1116 -7.89 -44.39 -18.36
C ALA A 1116 -8.79 -43.30 -17.72
N GLY A 1117 -9.00 -43.33 -16.40
CA GLY A 1117 -9.86 -42.38 -15.68
C GLY A 1117 -9.49 -40.90 -15.84
N PRO A 1118 -8.21 -40.47 -15.74
CA PRO A 1118 -7.82 -39.07 -15.88
C PRO A 1118 -8.11 -38.50 -17.27
N VAL A 1119 -7.96 -39.31 -18.33
CA VAL A 1119 -8.11 -38.87 -19.72
C VAL A 1119 -9.59 -38.65 -20.03
N LYS A 1120 -10.46 -39.64 -19.71
CA LYS A 1120 -11.91 -39.53 -19.94
C LYS A 1120 -12.56 -38.37 -19.18
N LEU A 1121 -12.10 -38.06 -17.95
CA LEU A 1121 -12.63 -36.92 -17.19
C LEU A 1121 -12.26 -35.57 -17.85
N ILE A 1122 -11.03 -35.45 -18.35
CA ILE A 1122 -10.56 -34.26 -19.05
C ILE A 1122 -11.26 -34.12 -20.42
N GLU A 1123 -11.55 -35.23 -21.10
CA GLU A 1123 -12.36 -35.26 -22.33
C GLU A 1123 -13.82 -34.81 -22.07
N ALA A 1124 -14.43 -35.21 -20.95
CA ALA A 1124 -15.78 -34.77 -20.57
C ALA A 1124 -15.87 -33.27 -20.23
N ILE A 1125 -14.88 -32.73 -19.51
CA ILE A 1125 -14.74 -31.29 -19.24
C ILE A 1125 -14.58 -30.50 -20.56
N ASN A 1126 -13.79 -31.04 -21.50
CA ASN A 1126 -13.61 -30.43 -22.83
C ASN A 1126 -14.86 -30.50 -23.72
N ALA A 1127 -15.74 -31.47 -23.50
CA ALA A 1127 -16.99 -31.63 -24.26
C ALA A 1127 -18.11 -30.70 -23.76
N GLY A 1128 -17.97 -30.10 -22.57
CA GLY A 1128 -19.05 -29.35 -21.91
C GLY A 1128 -20.18 -30.26 -21.41
N GLU A 1129 -19.87 -31.53 -21.15
CA GLU A 1129 -20.81 -32.52 -20.59
C GLU A 1129 -20.84 -32.49 -19.04
N ILE A 1130 -20.03 -31.63 -18.43
CA ILE A 1130 -19.91 -31.34 -16.98
C ILE A 1130 -19.80 -29.83 -16.79
#